data_AF-A0A8K1FDM0-F1
#
_entry.id   AF-A0A8K1FDM0-F1
#
_cell.length_a   1.000
_cell.length_b   1.000
_cell.length_c   1.000
_cell.angle_alpha   90.00
_cell.angle_beta   90.00
_cell.angle_gamma   90.00
#
_symmetry.space_group_name_H-M   'P 1'
#
loop_
_entity.id
_entity.type
_entity.pdbx_description
1 polymer ?
#
loop_
_entity_poly.entity_id
_entity_poly.type
_entity_poly.pdbx_seq_one_letter_code
_entity_poly.pdbx_strand_id
1 'polypeptide(L)'
;MSTSSTGTSSVPLPLSRAQSEPFPTRPASMASSKGSSLDRRQSAAPSYSLQKRGVKLSDRRLTAIAQEAVERIPWSRILQQTEIGPGGWSVVEKVNRFGVYTRQESQRYAVLSVGVLPCSPVELLPLMQSTSEVEYNAKMAAMFEEQYKCGSYIYQVDLDGERLAVKNDLRESELKHLSVKTATFRSSKWLASPEEWCFLDIMNHQENTEVYEKVMASLHPDDVVGGKVSGRVKQLNNMVAGYMLKADEVGNNGAANSTRVHFYAEVVTPRRFGFALPSPGPNASERATKKRVLQLAKSCQRFEQLIRRKRLGIQVLADRNRFWPPSASRCTCCDKVLILAKLCRLCGHAVCESCSGKHEREGRTRNGMLRVESVRVCERCVARVDAANYTTVATVGVKGTVIPDPEGAKPAGAVLTDLLQDALVNAPSHERKMSVMNVIKAVLNQDSERISADRVSNPPAVLTPVSSEQEYVYALQTELKVDQIPLDQCDFANSEERSYQIQPGSDPSVQMTYPIGDKEEQRVKVIRESGVRELGTVDELNIICSIAAKEIGCFASLITILDKDDQYVAAANLEMLEKMVLPREHSFCTHTVLENKPFVVPHPEADVRFHKNIPVEQFGVRYYCGFPMVGEDNETIIGSVCCLDQQARELTESQYAMLKRLAQTASKVVKVQTEARRKRSMAIPEHQPVAQPVAQAAA
;
A
#
# COMPACT_ATOMS: atom_id res chain seq x y z
N MET A 1 -2.92 -68.43 16.37
CA MET A 1 -1.62 -69.11 16.54
C MET A 1 -0.56 -68.05 16.84
N SER A 2 0.08 -68.16 18.02
CA SER A 2 1.42 -67.66 18.42
C SER A 2 1.84 -66.23 18.01
N THR A 3 1.76 -65.22 18.89
CA THR A 3 2.76 -64.79 19.91
C THR A 3 4.09 -64.25 19.35
N SER A 4 4.37 -62.96 19.55
CA SER A 4 5.52 -62.49 20.33
C SER A 4 5.54 -60.96 20.50
N SER A 5 5.75 -60.57 21.75
CA SER A 5 5.84 -59.26 22.38
C SER A 5 7.22 -58.60 22.27
N THR A 6 7.26 -57.27 22.24
CA THR A 6 8.26 -56.45 22.96
C THR A 6 7.60 -55.15 23.40
N GLY A 7 7.49 -54.96 24.72
CA GLY A 7 7.05 -53.71 25.34
C GLY A 7 8.23 -52.89 25.87
N THR A 8 7.93 -51.62 26.22
CA THR A 8 8.43 -50.81 27.35
C THR A 8 7.90 -49.39 27.11
N SER A 9 6.93 -48.90 27.87
CA SER A 9 7.03 -48.34 29.23
C SER A 9 6.97 -46.82 29.19
N SER A 10 5.77 -46.31 29.47
CA SER A 10 5.42 -44.92 29.76
C SER A 10 5.68 -44.58 31.23
N VAL A 11 6.42 -43.51 31.52
CA VAL A 11 6.36 -42.77 32.80
C VAL A 11 6.59 -41.27 32.52
N PRO A 12 5.84 -40.34 33.17
CA PRO A 12 5.82 -38.90 32.89
C PRO A 12 6.72 -38.08 33.84
N LEU A 13 6.77 -36.75 33.61
CA LEU A 13 7.05 -35.59 34.53
C LEU A 13 8.03 -34.57 33.90
N PRO A 14 8.13 -33.30 34.38
CA PRO A 14 7.12 -32.41 34.97
C PRO A 14 7.13 -30.98 34.38
N LEU A 15 6.06 -30.23 34.67
CA LEU A 15 5.95 -28.78 34.52
C LEU A 15 6.84 -28.05 35.54
N SER A 16 7.69 -27.13 35.08
CA SER A 16 8.34 -26.13 35.94
C SER A 16 7.92 -24.72 35.56
N ARG A 17 7.15 -24.10 36.45
CA ARG A 17 6.99 -22.65 36.62
C ARG A 17 8.36 -22.03 36.89
N ALA A 18 8.72 -20.95 36.20
CA ALA A 18 9.77 -20.03 36.62
C ALA A 18 9.21 -18.60 36.56
N GLN A 19 9.22 -17.98 37.74
CA GLN A 19 8.79 -16.62 38.03
C GLN A 19 9.79 -15.61 37.45
N SER A 20 9.28 -14.52 36.88
CA SER A 20 10.06 -13.35 36.45
C SER A 20 10.19 -12.36 37.61
N GLU A 21 11.41 -12.14 38.08
CA GLU A 21 11.79 -11.06 39.00
C GLU A 21 12.44 -9.89 38.21
N PRO A 22 12.40 -8.65 38.75
CA PRO A 22 12.58 -7.40 38.00
C PRO A 22 14.05 -6.90 37.93
N PHE A 23 14.33 -6.10 36.90
CA PHE A 23 15.61 -5.44 36.65
C PHE A 23 15.94 -4.34 37.67
N PRO A 24 17.21 -4.17 38.11
CA PRO A 24 17.59 -3.17 39.10
C PRO A 24 17.84 -1.79 38.47
N THR A 25 17.28 -0.77 39.13
CA THR A 25 17.51 0.66 38.91
C THR A 25 18.86 1.09 39.51
N ARG A 26 19.56 2.02 38.83
CA ARG A 26 20.79 2.66 39.33
C ARG A 26 20.46 4.07 39.86
N PRO A 27 21.13 4.56 40.92
CA PRO A 27 20.65 5.69 41.70
C PRO A 27 21.10 7.05 41.17
N ALA A 28 20.27 8.05 41.43
CA ALA A 28 20.52 9.46 41.25
C ALA A 28 21.45 10.01 42.36
N SER A 29 22.39 10.88 41.99
CA SER A 29 23.14 11.70 42.94
C SER A 29 22.74 13.16 42.81
N MET A 30 22.19 13.72 43.87
CA MET A 30 22.05 15.15 44.11
C MET A 30 23.41 15.78 44.46
N ALA A 31 23.68 16.98 43.94
CA ALA A 31 24.57 17.96 44.57
C ALA A 31 24.03 19.37 44.33
N SER A 32 24.15 20.19 45.37
CA SER A 32 23.41 21.42 45.65
C SER A 32 24.12 22.72 45.24
N SER A 33 23.30 23.71 44.85
CA SER A 33 23.33 25.15 45.17
C SER A 33 24.64 25.98 45.13
N LYS A 34 24.64 27.03 44.29
CA LYS A 34 24.56 28.47 44.65
C LYS A 34 24.91 29.33 43.42
N GLY A 35 24.14 30.39 43.17
CA GLY A 35 24.22 31.22 41.97
C GLY A 35 25.02 32.50 42.09
N SER A 36 25.16 33.23 40.97
CA SER A 36 25.00 34.69 40.86
C SER A 36 25.26 35.19 39.43
N SER A 37 24.37 36.09 38.98
CA SER A 37 24.55 37.24 38.07
C SER A 37 25.19 37.07 36.68
N LEU A 38 24.34 37.30 35.66
CA LEU A 38 24.51 38.21 34.52
C LEU A 38 25.94 38.42 34.00
N ASP A 39 26.22 37.93 32.78
CA ASP A 39 26.80 38.82 31.78
C ASP A 39 26.53 38.40 30.33
N ARG A 40 26.31 39.42 29.51
CA ARG A 40 25.83 39.40 28.12
C ARG A 40 27.04 39.44 27.20
N ARG A 41 27.30 38.42 26.36
CA ARG A 41 28.12 38.55 25.12
C ARG A 41 28.11 37.31 24.22
N GLN A 42 27.64 37.55 22.98
CA GLN A 42 28.09 36.98 21.69
C GLN A 42 28.03 35.46 21.48
N SER A 43 27.05 35.07 20.66
CA SER A 43 26.93 33.78 19.99
C SER A 43 28.11 33.52 19.04
N ALA A 44 29.05 32.68 19.46
CA ALA A 44 29.95 31.97 18.56
C ALA A 44 29.31 30.63 18.16
N ALA A 45 29.30 30.34 16.86
CA ALA A 45 28.74 29.13 16.27
C ALA A 45 29.36 27.85 16.88
N PRO A 46 28.62 26.75 17.06
CA PRO A 46 29.20 25.51 17.55
C PRO A 46 30.05 24.87 16.44
N SER A 47 31.32 24.64 16.74
CA SER A 47 32.20 23.76 15.97
C SER A 47 31.62 22.34 15.97
N TYR A 48 31.00 21.93 14.86
CA TYR A 48 30.56 20.55 14.67
C TYR A 48 31.77 19.62 14.60
N SER A 49 31.80 18.63 15.50
CA SER A 49 32.82 17.60 15.55
C SER A 49 32.71 16.67 14.33
N LEU A 50 33.79 16.61 13.54
CA LEU A 50 33.95 15.79 12.32
C LEU A 50 33.73 14.27 12.53
N GLN A 51 33.61 13.78 13.76
CA GLN A 51 33.59 12.34 14.08
C GLN A 51 32.25 11.62 13.86
N LYS A 52 31.12 12.32 13.67
CA LYS A 52 29.81 11.66 13.47
C LYS A 52 29.42 11.37 12.01
N ARG A 53 30.05 12.01 11.02
CA ARG A 53 29.64 11.90 9.59
C ARG A 53 30.06 10.60 8.91
N GLY A 54 31.02 9.86 9.46
CA GLY A 54 31.53 8.63 8.84
C GLY A 54 32.25 8.82 7.50
N VAL A 55 32.41 10.07 7.03
CA VAL A 55 33.03 10.46 5.76
C VAL A 55 33.94 11.67 6.01
N LYS A 56 35.15 11.68 5.43
CA LYS A 56 36.12 12.79 5.58
C LYS A 56 35.86 13.96 4.66
N LEU A 57 35.26 13.71 3.50
CA LEU A 57 34.98 14.74 2.49
C LEU A 57 33.85 15.67 2.95
N SER A 58 33.93 16.93 2.54
CA SER A 58 32.84 17.90 2.70
C SER A 58 31.71 17.64 1.72
N ASP A 59 30.50 18.10 2.03
CA ASP A 59 29.32 17.96 1.15
C ASP A 59 29.58 18.59 -0.22
N ARG A 60 30.16 19.80 -0.25
CA ARG A 60 30.62 20.46 -1.50
C ARG A 60 31.56 19.57 -2.33
N ARG A 61 32.48 18.83 -1.70
CA ARG A 61 33.39 17.94 -2.42
C ARG A 61 32.69 16.68 -2.92
N LEU A 62 31.79 16.11 -2.11
CA LEU A 62 30.97 14.96 -2.52
C LEU A 62 30.07 15.32 -3.71
N THR A 63 29.44 16.49 -3.69
CA THR A 63 28.64 17.03 -4.80
C THR A 63 29.46 17.22 -6.07
N ALA A 64 30.67 17.79 -5.98
CA ALA A 64 31.55 17.94 -7.14
C ALA A 64 31.94 16.58 -7.77
N ILE A 65 32.27 15.58 -6.94
CA ILE A 65 32.56 14.22 -7.42
C ILE A 65 31.30 13.60 -8.06
N ALA A 66 30.12 13.85 -7.51
CA ALA A 66 28.86 13.36 -8.06
C ALA A 66 28.59 13.95 -9.46
N GLN A 67 28.83 15.25 -9.66
CA GLN A 67 28.71 15.92 -10.96
C GLN A 67 29.66 15.29 -11.99
N GLU A 68 30.94 15.15 -11.64
CA GLU A 68 31.95 14.48 -12.49
C GLU A 68 31.55 13.03 -12.82
N ALA A 69 30.98 12.30 -11.86
CA ALA A 69 30.59 10.90 -12.06
C ALA A 69 29.41 10.73 -13.04
N VAL A 70 28.45 11.66 -13.02
CA VAL A 70 27.28 11.62 -13.91
C VAL A 70 27.70 11.89 -15.36
N GLU A 71 28.61 12.84 -15.59
CA GLU A 71 29.15 13.14 -16.93
C GLU A 71 29.96 11.98 -17.54
N ARG A 72 30.52 11.11 -16.69
CA ARG A 72 31.34 9.98 -17.16
C ARG A 72 30.56 8.88 -17.87
N ILE A 73 29.24 8.79 -17.67
CA ILE A 73 28.43 7.77 -18.33
C ILE A 73 28.00 8.29 -19.71
N PRO A 74 28.41 7.62 -20.81
CA PRO A 74 28.16 8.12 -22.16
C PRO A 74 26.76 7.72 -22.66
N TRP A 75 25.70 8.21 -22.01
CA TRP A 75 24.32 7.84 -22.34
C TRP A 75 23.94 8.18 -23.78
N SER A 76 24.39 9.32 -24.31
CA SER A 76 24.17 9.70 -25.72
C SER A 76 24.61 8.60 -26.70
N ARG A 77 25.82 8.06 -26.49
CA ARG A 77 26.38 6.98 -27.31
C ARG A 77 25.66 5.66 -27.08
N ILE A 78 25.27 5.36 -25.84
CA ILE A 78 24.57 4.11 -25.49
C ILE A 78 23.18 4.08 -26.14
N LEU A 79 22.45 5.20 -26.13
CA LEU A 79 21.08 5.28 -26.64
C LEU A 79 21.01 5.37 -28.18
N GLN A 80 22.02 5.94 -28.84
CA GLN A 80 22.10 6.01 -30.30
C GLN A 80 22.42 4.65 -30.97
N GLN A 81 22.82 3.64 -30.19
CA GLN A 81 23.11 2.30 -30.72
C GLN A 81 21.80 1.52 -30.93
N THR A 82 21.31 1.54 -32.17
CA THR A 82 20.03 0.93 -32.59
C THR A 82 20.07 -0.60 -32.63
N GLU A 83 21.24 -1.22 -32.77
CA GLU A 83 21.42 -2.67 -32.82
C GLU A 83 22.56 -3.08 -31.90
N ILE A 84 22.26 -3.80 -30.82
CA ILE A 84 23.30 -4.31 -29.93
C ILE A 84 23.96 -5.53 -30.59
N GLY A 85 24.94 -5.21 -31.46
CA GLY A 85 25.92 -6.04 -32.19
C GLY A 85 25.90 -5.78 -33.71
N PRO A 86 27.04 -5.73 -34.46
CA PRO A 86 28.44 -5.53 -34.10
C PRO A 86 28.83 -4.04 -34.05
N GLY A 87 29.19 -3.55 -32.86
CA GLY A 87 29.68 -2.19 -32.57
C GLY A 87 30.75 -2.19 -31.46
N GLY A 88 31.55 -3.26 -31.41
CA GLY A 88 32.56 -3.50 -30.37
C GLY A 88 32.06 -4.20 -29.09
N TRP A 89 30.75 -4.44 -28.95
CA TRP A 89 30.18 -5.19 -27.83
C TRP A 89 30.13 -6.70 -28.10
N SER A 90 30.57 -7.50 -27.13
CA SER A 90 30.43 -8.96 -27.12
C SER A 90 29.24 -9.36 -26.25
N VAL A 91 28.38 -10.24 -26.77
CA VAL A 91 27.24 -10.79 -26.02
C VAL A 91 27.76 -11.74 -24.94
N VAL A 92 27.36 -11.53 -23.69
CA VAL A 92 27.63 -12.47 -22.59
C VAL A 92 26.49 -13.47 -22.47
N GLU A 93 25.27 -12.97 -22.34
CA GLU A 93 24.06 -13.78 -22.23
C GLU A 93 22.80 -12.94 -22.50
N LYS A 94 21.71 -13.63 -22.83
CA LYS A 94 20.36 -13.07 -22.88
C LYS A 94 19.48 -13.94 -22.00
N VAL A 95 19.09 -13.41 -20.85
CA VAL A 95 18.33 -14.14 -19.82
C VAL A 95 17.19 -13.25 -19.38
N ASN A 96 16.00 -13.83 -19.28
CA ASN A 96 14.76 -13.09 -19.08
C ASN A 96 14.63 -11.99 -20.16
N ARG A 97 14.11 -10.82 -19.79
CA ARG A 97 13.93 -9.67 -20.70
C ARG A 97 15.20 -8.83 -20.88
N PHE A 98 16.37 -9.34 -20.47
CA PHE A 98 17.63 -8.59 -20.45
C PHE A 98 18.74 -9.25 -21.29
N GLY A 99 19.43 -8.45 -22.09
CA GLY A 99 20.70 -8.83 -22.71
C GLY A 99 21.86 -8.18 -21.95
N VAL A 100 22.93 -8.94 -21.71
CA VAL A 100 24.17 -8.46 -21.06
C VAL A 100 25.33 -8.55 -22.04
N TYR A 101 26.12 -7.49 -22.11
CA TYR A 101 27.18 -7.29 -23.09
C TYR A 101 28.43 -6.73 -22.44
N THR A 102 29.60 -7.02 -23.00
CA THR A 102 30.89 -6.52 -22.52
C THR A 102 31.72 -5.96 -23.65
N ARG A 103 32.56 -4.97 -23.35
CA ARG A 103 33.49 -4.37 -24.32
C ARG A 103 34.82 -4.05 -23.65
N GLN A 104 35.91 -4.42 -24.31
CA GLN A 104 37.26 -4.13 -23.85
C GLN A 104 37.92 -3.16 -24.84
N GLU A 105 38.34 -1.99 -24.34
CA GLU A 105 39.00 -0.94 -25.12
C GLU A 105 40.26 -0.47 -24.37
N SER A 106 41.45 -0.88 -24.80
CA SER A 106 42.72 -0.50 -24.15
C SER A 106 42.69 -0.70 -22.62
N GLN A 107 42.55 0.38 -21.84
CA GLN A 107 42.53 0.43 -20.38
C GLN A 107 41.12 0.46 -19.77
N ARG A 108 40.08 0.26 -20.60
CA ARG A 108 38.68 0.32 -20.18
C ARG A 108 38.01 -1.02 -20.43
N TYR A 109 37.33 -1.50 -19.40
CA TYR A 109 36.41 -2.62 -19.51
C TYR A 109 35.02 -2.12 -19.18
N ALA A 110 34.11 -2.18 -20.15
CA ALA A 110 32.74 -1.73 -20.03
C ALA A 110 31.76 -2.92 -20.06
N VAL A 111 30.66 -2.79 -19.34
CA VAL A 111 29.54 -3.73 -19.33
C VAL A 111 28.27 -2.95 -19.58
N LEU A 112 27.39 -3.51 -20.40
CA LEU A 112 26.07 -2.97 -20.71
C LEU A 112 25.03 -4.05 -20.43
N SER A 113 23.91 -3.68 -19.82
CA SER A 113 22.71 -4.52 -19.73
C SER A 113 21.50 -3.72 -20.18
N VAL A 114 20.69 -4.29 -21.06
CA VAL A 114 19.50 -3.61 -21.60
C VAL A 114 18.33 -4.57 -21.56
N GLY A 115 17.20 -4.10 -21.05
CA GLY A 115 15.96 -4.86 -21.03
C GLY A 115 14.72 -3.97 -20.96
N VAL A 116 13.56 -4.59 -21.17
CA VAL A 116 12.26 -3.93 -21.06
C VAL A 116 11.41 -4.67 -20.05
N LEU A 117 10.85 -3.93 -19.10
CA LEU A 117 10.00 -4.45 -18.03
C LEU A 117 8.56 -3.92 -18.19
N PRO A 118 7.53 -4.73 -17.94
CA PRO A 118 6.12 -4.30 -18.01
C PRO A 118 5.70 -3.57 -16.73
N CYS A 119 6.33 -2.43 -16.48
CA CYS A 119 6.08 -1.53 -15.35
C CYS A 119 6.36 -0.08 -15.76
N SER A 120 5.85 0.89 -15.02
CA SER A 120 6.24 2.30 -15.17
C SER A 120 7.62 2.56 -14.54
N PRO A 121 8.35 3.61 -14.96
CA PRO A 121 9.65 3.93 -14.37
C PRO A 121 9.56 4.21 -12.87
N VAL A 122 8.44 4.79 -12.43
CA VAL A 122 8.15 5.10 -11.02
C VAL A 122 8.05 3.83 -10.17
N GLU A 123 7.48 2.74 -10.70
CA GLU A 123 7.38 1.45 -9.98
C GLU A 123 8.77 0.86 -9.67
N LEU A 124 9.78 1.16 -10.49
CA LEU A 124 11.15 0.70 -10.31
C LEU A 124 11.95 1.55 -9.32
N LEU A 125 11.60 2.82 -9.09
CA LEU A 125 12.37 3.71 -8.22
C LEU A 125 12.58 3.16 -6.80
N PRO A 126 11.57 2.55 -6.14
CA PRO A 126 11.77 1.94 -4.84
C PRO A 126 12.66 0.70 -4.85
N LEU A 127 13.11 0.17 -5.99
CA LEU A 127 14.19 -0.83 -6.04
C LEU A 127 15.57 -0.18 -6.09
N MET A 128 15.64 1.06 -6.56
CA MET A 128 16.87 1.79 -6.86
C MET A 128 17.29 2.72 -5.73
N GLN A 129 16.32 3.32 -5.04
CA GLN A 129 16.56 4.24 -3.92
C GLN A 129 16.54 3.47 -2.60
N SER A 130 17.34 3.87 -1.62
CA SER A 130 17.23 3.39 -0.24
C SER A 130 17.37 4.59 0.67
N THR A 131 16.61 4.65 1.76
CA THR A 131 16.67 5.73 2.75
C THR A 131 17.22 5.25 4.10
N SER A 132 17.40 3.94 4.27
CA SER A 132 18.00 3.34 5.46
C SER A 132 18.95 2.20 5.13
N GLU A 133 19.84 1.88 6.08
CA GLU A 133 20.76 0.73 5.96
C GLU A 133 20.02 -0.61 5.88
N VAL A 134 18.93 -0.77 6.62
CA VAL A 134 18.11 -2.00 6.61
C VAL A 134 17.51 -2.23 5.23
N GLU A 135 16.88 -1.20 4.66
CA GLU A 135 16.30 -1.26 3.33
C GLU A 135 17.36 -1.50 2.25
N TYR A 136 18.50 -0.82 2.36
CA TYR A 136 19.63 -1.00 1.46
C TYR A 136 20.15 -2.45 1.47
N ASN A 137 20.42 -3.02 2.65
CA ASN A 137 20.89 -4.40 2.76
C ASN A 137 19.87 -5.42 2.24
N ALA A 138 18.57 -5.20 2.51
CA ALA A 138 17.52 -6.07 2.02
C ALA A 138 17.47 -6.09 0.47
N LYS A 139 17.62 -4.93 -0.18
CA LYS A 139 17.65 -4.81 -1.65
C LYS A 139 18.90 -5.44 -2.23
N MET A 140 20.07 -5.16 -1.65
CA MET A 140 21.33 -5.74 -2.11
C MET A 140 21.33 -7.27 -1.97
N ALA A 141 20.83 -7.81 -0.85
CA ALA A 141 20.67 -9.26 -0.70
C ALA A 141 19.69 -9.83 -1.73
N ALA A 142 18.59 -9.12 -2.03
CA ALA A 142 17.62 -9.53 -3.03
C ALA A 142 18.10 -9.39 -4.48
N MET A 143 19.11 -8.55 -4.77
CA MET A 143 19.70 -8.40 -6.10
C MET A 143 20.91 -9.34 -6.30
N PHE A 144 21.72 -9.54 -5.27
CA PHE A 144 23.02 -10.22 -5.37
C PHE A 144 23.10 -11.55 -4.62
N GLU A 145 22.05 -11.92 -3.88
CA GLU A 145 21.90 -13.25 -3.29
C GLU A 145 23.07 -13.59 -2.35
N GLU A 146 23.51 -14.85 -2.34
CA GLU A 146 24.65 -15.34 -1.55
C GLU A 146 25.97 -14.61 -1.84
N GLN A 147 26.05 -13.81 -2.90
CA GLN A 147 27.27 -13.07 -3.22
C GLN A 147 27.40 -11.79 -2.41
N TYR A 148 26.30 -11.23 -1.92
CA TYR A 148 26.30 -10.07 -1.04
C TYR A 148 26.48 -10.51 0.42
N LYS A 149 27.45 -9.90 1.10
CA LYS A 149 27.74 -10.17 2.51
C LYS A 149 26.98 -9.20 3.41
N CYS A 150 27.22 -7.91 3.21
CA CYS A 150 26.64 -6.81 3.99
C CYS A 150 27.08 -5.48 3.37
N GLY A 151 26.56 -4.38 3.87
CA GLY A 151 26.92 -3.04 3.45
C GLY A 151 26.37 -2.01 4.44
N SER A 152 26.85 -0.78 4.33
CA SER A 152 26.45 0.27 5.26
C SER A 152 25.98 1.52 4.54
N TYR A 153 24.97 2.16 5.14
CA TYR A 153 24.50 3.49 4.74
C TYR A 153 25.23 4.51 5.60
N ILE A 154 26.29 5.12 5.06
CA ILE A 154 27.23 5.89 5.86
C ILE A 154 26.71 7.30 6.14
N TYR A 155 26.30 7.99 5.07
CA TYR A 155 26.04 9.41 5.13
C TYR A 155 25.06 9.82 4.02
N GLN A 156 24.12 10.69 4.37
CA GLN A 156 23.27 11.40 3.42
C GLN A 156 23.81 12.82 3.29
N VAL A 157 24.10 13.26 2.07
CA VAL A 157 24.47 14.66 1.81
C VAL A 157 23.20 15.49 1.89
N ASP A 158 23.26 16.58 2.66
CA ASP A 158 22.21 17.58 2.67
C ASP A 158 22.34 18.45 1.41
N LEU A 159 21.26 18.51 0.64
CA LEU A 159 21.17 19.29 -0.58
C LEU A 159 20.19 20.41 -0.21
N ASP A 160 20.69 21.50 0.41
CA ASP A 160 19.97 22.58 1.12
C ASP A 160 18.82 23.27 0.34
N GLY A 161 17.84 22.54 -0.17
CA GLY A 161 16.77 23.04 -1.05
C GLY A 161 17.22 23.63 -2.39
N GLU A 162 18.54 23.76 -2.62
CA GLU A 162 19.10 24.25 -3.88
C GLU A 162 18.89 23.20 -4.98
N ARG A 163 18.26 23.61 -6.09
CA ARG A 163 18.20 22.81 -7.32
C ARG A 163 19.60 22.67 -7.89
N LEU A 164 20.32 21.65 -7.44
CA LEU A 164 21.64 21.34 -7.93
C LEU A 164 21.51 20.67 -9.29
N ALA A 165 21.67 21.49 -10.33
CA ALA A 165 21.77 21.03 -11.69
C ALA A 165 22.98 20.11 -11.85
N VAL A 166 22.72 18.94 -12.45
CA VAL A 166 23.76 18.03 -12.93
C VAL A 166 23.52 17.83 -14.41
N LYS A 167 24.57 18.01 -15.20
CA LYS A 167 24.50 17.81 -16.64
C LYS A 167 25.03 16.42 -16.96
N ASN A 168 24.22 15.58 -17.59
CA ASN A 168 24.76 14.42 -18.30
C ASN A 168 24.99 14.78 -19.78
N ASP A 169 25.49 13.83 -20.57
CA ASP A 169 25.78 14.07 -22.00
C ASP A 169 24.54 14.20 -22.89
N LEU A 170 23.32 14.15 -22.32
CA LEU A 170 22.04 14.35 -23.00
C LEU A 170 21.40 15.70 -22.64
N ARG A 171 21.14 15.93 -21.35
CA ARG A 171 20.35 17.05 -20.82
C ARG A 171 20.73 17.38 -19.37
N GLU A 172 20.25 18.53 -18.92
CA GLU A 172 20.30 18.93 -17.51
C GLU A 172 19.29 18.11 -16.71
N SER A 173 19.69 17.69 -15.50
CA SER A 173 18.90 16.92 -14.55
C SER A 173 19.02 17.53 -13.17
N GLU A 174 18.01 17.30 -12.34
CA GLU A 174 18.04 17.72 -10.94
C GLU A 174 18.57 16.58 -10.06
N LEU A 175 19.59 16.88 -9.24
CA LEU A 175 20.09 15.96 -8.23
C LEU A 175 19.07 15.82 -7.10
N LYS A 176 18.48 14.63 -6.96
CA LYS A 176 17.41 14.36 -5.98
C LYS A 176 17.93 13.69 -4.71
N HIS A 177 19.00 12.91 -4.82
CA HIS A 177 19.54 12.18 -3.69
C HIS A 177 21.03 11.94 -3.88
N LEU A 178 21.81 12.16 -2.82
CA LEU A 178 23.24 11.89 -2.79
C LEU A 178 23.61 11.25 -1.44
N SER A 179 24.12 10.02 -1.47
CA SER A 179 24.56 9.31 -0.27
C SER A 179 25.90 8.60 -0.47
N VAL A 180 26.58 8.31 0.65
CA VAL A 180 27.80 7.50 0.70
C VAL A 180 27.45 6.13 1.26
N LYS A 181 27.80 5.08 0.53
CA LYS A 181 27.49 3.68 0.89
C LYS A 181 28.70 2.78 0.75
N THR A 182 28.67 1.66 1.48
CA THR A 182 29.60 0.55 1.28
C THR A 182 28.83 -0.70 0.84
N ALA A 183 29.42 -1.53 -0.01
CA ALA A 183 28.91 -2.84 -0.37
C ALA A 183 30.04 -3.87 -0.26
N THR A 184 29.88 -4.85 0.62
CA THR A 184 30.80 -5.96 0.77
C THR A 184 30.24 -7.23 0.16
N PHE A 185 31.04 -7.88 -0.66
CA PHE A 185 30.71 -9.09 -1.37
C PHE A 185 31.63 -10.24 -0.98
N ARG A 186 31.08 -11.45 -0.99
CA ARG A 186 31.87 -12.68 -0.79
C ARG A 186 32.85 -12.85 -1.95
N SER A 187 34.07 -13.26 -1.63
CA SER A 187 35.04 -13.59 -2.67
C SER A 187 34.67 -14.89 -3.37
N SER A 188 35.04 -14.99 -4.64
CA SER A 188 34.86 -16.21 -5.45
C SER A 188 35.67 -17.42 -4.98
N LYS A 189 36.67 -17.22 -4.10
CA LYS A 189 37.49 -18.29 -3.52
C LYS A 189 37.15 -18.44 -2.05
N TRP A 190 36.95 -19.68 -1.60
CA TRP A 190 36.48 -20.04 -0.26
C TRP A 190 37.29 -19.45 0.92
N LEU A 191 38.59 -19.16 0.73
CA LEU A 191 39.47 -18.55 1.76
C LEU A 191 39.92 -17.11 1.45
N ALA A 192 39.41 -16.49 0.39
CA ALA A 192 39.84 -15.15 0.03
C ALA A 192 39.08 -14.07 0.81
N SER A 193 39.80 -13.01 1.19
CA SER A 193 39.21 -11.79 1.77
C SER A 193 38.02 -11.29 0.94
N PRO A 194 36.92 -10.90 1.59
CA PRO A 194 35.78 -10.25 0.94
C PRO A 194 36.20 -9.02 0.13
N GLU A 195 35.40 -8.66 -0.86
CA GLU A 195 35.60 -7.50 -1.72
C GLU A 195 34.66 -6.38 -1.27
N GLU A 196 35.18 -5.20 -0.97
CA GLU A 196 34.40 -4.04 -0.51
C GLU A 196 34.45 -2.93 -1.56
N TRP A 197 33.31 -2.32 -1.83
CA TRP A 197 33.18 -1.14 -2.66
C TRP A 197 32.66 0.03 -1.81
N CYS A 198 33.44 1.08 -1.70
CA CYS A 198 33.01 2.38 -1.16
C CYS A 198 32.58 3.27 -2.32
N PHE A 199 31.37 3.81 -2.29
CA PHE A 199 30.84 4.57 -3.43
C PHE A 199 29.87 5.69 -3.04
N LEU A 200 29.79 6.69 -3.91
CA LEU A 200 28.68 7.63 -3.98
C LEU A 200 27.50 6.97 -4.68
N ASP A 201 26.30 7.13 -4.11
CA ASP A 201 25.03 6.70 -4.67
C ASP A 201 24.19 7.95 -5.00
N ILE A 202 23.97 8.17 -6.29
CA ILE A 202 23.48 9.42 -6.87
C ILE A 202 22.17 9.10 -7.59
N MET A 203 21.09 9.82 -7.27
CA MET A 203 19.84 9.74 -8.01
C MET A 203 19.52 11.08 -8.64
N ASN A 204 19.27 11.06 -9.94
CA ASN A 204 18.89 12.24 -10.71
C ASN A 204 17.57 11.99 -11.41
N HIS A 205 16.87 13.09 -11.69
CA HIS A 205 15.65 13.09 -12.48
C HIS A 205 15.77 14.14 -13.58
N GLN A 206 15.57 13.75 -14.83
CA GLN A 206 15.55 14.69 -15.95
C GLN A 206 14.25 15.51 -15.87
N GLU A 207 14.39 16.83 -15.80
CA GLU A 207 13.25 17.75 -15.61
C GLU A 207 12.16 17.53 -16.67
N ASN A 208 10.90 17.51 -16.23
CA ASN A 208 9.71 17.36 -17.08
C ASN A 208 9.69 16.09 -17.96
N THR A 209 10.42 15.04 -17.57
CA THR A 209 10.40 13.74 -18.26
C THR A 209 10.24 12.57 -17.29
N GLU A 210 9.87 11.39 -17.78
CA GLU A 210 9.90 10.14 -17.01
C GLU A 210 11.24 9.40 -17.17
N VAL A 211 12.35 10.16 -17.16
CA VAL A 211 13.70 9.59 -17.23
C VAL A 211 14.39 9.73 -15.89
N TYR A 212 14.66 8.59 -15.26
CA TYR A 212 15.31 8.52 -13.95
C TYR A 212 16.68 7.86 -14.08
N GLU A 213 17.67 8.47 -13.42
CA GLU A 213 19.03 8.01 -13.47
C GLU A 213 19.56 7.71 -12.07
N LYS A 214 20.26 6.59 -11.96
CA LYS A 214 21.03 6.23 -10.78
C LYS A 214 22.49 6.10 -11.17
N VAL A 215 23.39 6.81 -10.52
CA VAL A 215 24.84 6.70 -10.75
C VAL A 215 25.53 6.28 -9.45
N MET A 216 26.46 5.33 -9.57
CA MET A 216 27.27 4.81 -8.49
C MET A 216 28.75 4.96 -8.87
N ALA A 217 29.53 5.66 -8.05
CA ALA A 217 30.93 5.95 -8.37
C ALA A 217 31.85 5.68 -7.19
N SER A 218 32.98 4.99 -7.43
CA SER A 218 33.98 4.70 -6.39
C SER A 218 34.44 5.95 -5.66
N LEU A 219 34.46 5.87 -4.33
CA LEU A 219 35.19 6.78 -3.44
C LEU A 219 36.47 6.10 -2.97
N HIS A 220 37.48 6.90 -2.60
CA HIS A 220 38.68 6.35 -2.00
C HIS A 220 38.34 5.75 -0.62
N PRO A 221 38.81 4.53 -0.28
CA PRO A 221 38.50 3.88 1.00
C PRO A 221 38.93 4.66 2.24
N ASP A 222 39.89 5.58 2.11
CA ASP A 222 40.30 6.47 3.22
C ASP A 222 39.33 7.61 3.48
N ASP A 223 38.53 7.98 2.48
CA ASP A 223 37.54 9.04 2.60
C ASP A 223 36.29 8.56 3.34
N VAL A 224 36.10 7.23 3.42
CA VAL A 224 35.02 6.58 4.16
C VAL A 224 35.57 6.00 5.44
N VAL A 225 35.05 6.42 6.58
CA VAL A 225 35.51 6.01 7.92
C VAL A 225 34.49 5.08 8.59
N GLY A 226 33.19 5.27 8.33
CA GLY A 226 32.11 4.44 8.87
C GLY A 226 31.88 3.14 8.07
N GLY A 227 31.15 2.19 8.67
CA GLY A 227 30.59 1.01 7.99
C GLY A 227 31.60 0.01 7.40
N LYS A 228 32.85 0.06 7.87
CA LYS A 228 33.88 -0.92 7.49
C LYS A 228 33.61 -2.26 8.15
N VAL A 229 33.64 -3.33 7.37
CA VAL A 229 33.54 -4.69 7.89
C VAL A 229 34.74 -5.00 8.79
N SER A 230 34.51 -5.66 9.93
CA SER A 230 35.59 -6.13 10.79
C SER A 230 36.45 -7.18 10.06
N GLY A 231 37.73 -6.84 9.84
CA GLY A 231 38.72 -7.73 9.19
C GLY A 231 39.31 -7.17 7.89
N ARG A 232 40.18 -7.96 7.24
CA ARG A 232 40.83 -7.57 5.97
C ARG A 232 39.88 -7.75 4.78
N VAL A 233 39.57 -6.66 4.09
CA VAL A 233 38.81 -6.62 2.83
C VAL A 233 39.70 -6.21 1.66
N LYS A 234 39.30 -6.56 0.44
CA LYS A 234 39.92 -6.11 -0.80
C LYS A 234 39.12 -4.99 -1.43
N GLN A 235 39.75 -3.85 -1.68
CA GLN A 235 39.04 -2.65 -2.14
C GLN A 235 38.79 -2.68 -3.66
N LEU A 236 37.54 -2.45 -4.05
CA LEU A 236 37.06 -2.31 -5.43
C LEU A 236 37.11 -0.82 -5.80
N ASN A 237 38.09 -0.46 -6.62
CA ASN A 237 38.38 0.93 -7.00
C ASN A 237 38.14 1.17 -8.50
N ASN A 238 38.07 2.44 -8.87
CA ASN A 238 37.99 2.92 -10.26
C ASN A 238 36.78 2.39 -11.05
N MET A 239 35.66 2.20 -10.35
CA MET A 239 34.39 1.78 -10.92
C MET A 239 33.44 2.97 -11.01
N VAL A 240 32.75 3.09 -12.14
CA VAL A 240 31.50 3.86 -12.23
C VAL A 240 30.45 2.97 -12.87
N ALA A 241 29.23 3.05 -12.37
CA ALA A 241 28.09 2.32 -12.87
C ALA A 241 26.86 3.22 -12.84
N GLY A 242 25.91 3.00 -13.72
CA GLY A 242 24.65 3.70 -13.67
C GLY A 242 23.52 2.95 -14.34
N TYR A 243 22.32 3.34 -13.95
CA TYR A 243 21.07 2.87 -14.50
C TYR A 243 20.33 4.07 -15.08
N MET A 244 19.68 3.87 -16.21
CA MET A 244 18.73 4.80 -16.80
C MET A 244 17.42 4.06 -17.01
N LEU A 245 16.36 4.60 -16.41
CA LEU A 245 14.99 4.13 -16.54
C LEU A 245 14.26 5.11 -17.45
N LYS A 246 13.75 4.64 -18.58
CA LYS A 246 12.98 5.45 -19.53
C LYS A 246 11.68 4.73 -19.86
N ALA A 247 10.57 5.47 -19.90
CA ALA A 247 9.32 5.02 -20.49
C ALA A 247 9.56 4.48 -21.92
N ASP A 248 9.18 3.22 -22.17
CA ASP A 248 9.29 2.61 -23.50
C ASP A 248 8.06 3.02 -24.32
N GLU A 249 8.25 3.79 -25.39
CA GLU A 249 7.20 4.50 -26.16
C GLU A 249 6.32 3.58 -27.04
N VAL A 250 6.24 2.28 -26.74
CA VAL A 250 5.41 1.33 -27.49
C VAL A 250 4.06 1.15 -26.79
N GLY A 251 3.14 2.10 -26.97
CA GLY A 251 1.76 1.98 -26.50
C GLY A 251 0.89 3.20 -26.76
N ASN A 252 -0.22 3.02 -27.48
CA ASN A 252 -1.08 4.09 -28.03
C ASN A 252 -1.99 4.82 -27.03
N ASN A 253 -1.82 4.68 -25.70
CA ASN A 253 -2.79 5.16 -24.70
C ASN A 253 -2.17 5.90 -23.49
N GLY A 254 -1.32 6.91 -23.72
CA GLY A 254 -1.10 8.02 -22.77
C GLY A 254 -0.37 7.75 -21.43
N ALA A 255 -0.04 6.50 -21.08
CA ALA A 255 0.89 6.15 -20.01
C ALA A 255 1.74 4.94 -20.42
N ALA A 256 3.06 5.05 -20.35
CA ALA A 256 3.95 3.94 -20.70
C ALA A 256 3.93 2.89 -19.57
N ASN A 257 3.17 1.79 -19.78
CA ASN A 257 3.19 0.61 -18.89
C ASN A 257 4.43 -0.28 -19.09
N SER A 258 5.45 0.23 -19.77
CA SER A 258 6.71 -0.45 -19.98
C SER A 258 7.88 0.49 -19.75
N THR A 259 8.92 -0.02 -19.09
CA THR A 259 10.15 0.70 -18.81
C THR A 259 11.31 0.02 -19.51
N ARG A 260 12.02 0.77 -20.33
CA ARG A 260 13.33 0.40 -20.83
C ARG A 260 14.38 0.73 -19.78
N VAL A 261 15.12 -0.29 -19.38
CA VAL A 261 16.19 -0.21 -18.39
C VAL A 261 17.51 -0.37 -19.12
N HIS A 262 18.35 0.67 -19.05
CA HIS A 262 19.75 0.60 -19.45
C HIS A 262 20.61 0.58 -18.20
N PHE A 263 21.55 -0.35 -18.11
CA PHE A 263 22.62 -0.35 -17.12
C PHE A 263 23.96 -0.28 -17.83
N TYR A 264 24.82 0.63 -17.42
CA TYR A 264 26.20 0.72 -17.88
C TYR A 264 27.14 0.70 -16.70
N ALA A 265 28.27 0.01 -16.83
CA ALA A 265 29.37 0.15 -15.90
C ALA A 265 30.71 0.10 -16.62
N GLU A 266 31.69 0.83 -16.10
CA GLU A 266 33.06 0.76 -16.57
C GLU A 266 34.05 0.64 -15.42
N VAL A 267 35.15 -0.03 -15.72
CA VAL A 267 36.35 -0.09 -14.89
C VAL A 267 37.51 0.49 -15.70
N VAL A 268 38.21 1.46 -15.13
CA VAL A 268 39.44 1.99 -15.71
C VAL A 268 40.64 1.36 -15.01
N THR A 269 41.46 0.62 -15.77
CA THR A 269 42.71 0.06 -15.28
C THR A 269 43.83 1.09 -15.44
N PRO A 270 44.59 1.44 -14.39
CA PRO A 270 45.71 2.36 -14.53
C PRO A 270 46.85 1.71 -15.35
N ARG A 271 47.52 2.51 -16.20
CA ARG A 271 48.72 2.06 -16.92
C ARG A 271 49.83 1.72 -15.92
N ARG A 272 50.47 0.56 -16.07
CA ARG A 272 51.70 0.23 -15.33
C ARG A 272 52.90 0.99 -15.93
N PHE A 273 53.06 2.27 -15.58
CA PHE A 273 54.32 2.98 -15.78
C PHE A 273 54.59 3.84 -14.55
N GLY A 274 55.71 3.58 -13.87
CA GLY A 274 56.17 4.31 -12.68
C GLY A 274 55.84 3.64 -11.34
N PHE A 275 56.65 3.96 -10.32
CA PHE A 275 56.50 3.49 -8.94
C PHE A 275 55.11 3.87 -8.41
N ALA A 276 54.24 2.89 -8.19
CA ALA A 276 52.93 3.11 -7.61
C ALA A 276 53.06 3.58 -6.16
N LEU A 277 52.44 4.71 -5.83
CA LEU A 277 52.25 5.11 -4.43
C LEU A 277 51.47 4.02 -3.68
N PRO A 278 51.84 3.69 -2.43
CA PRO A 278 51.17 2.63 -1.68
C PRO A 278 49.71 3.01 -1.40
N SER A 279 48.77 2.28 -2.00
CA SER A 279 47.36 2.33 -1.59
C SER A 279 47.21 1.68 -0.21
N PRO A 280 46.39 2.25 0.69
CA PRO A 280 46.13 1.64 1.99
C PRO A 280 45.17 0.46 1.83
N GLY A 281 45.73 -0.75 1.95
CA GLY A 281 45.00 -2.02 1.91
C GLY A 281 45.15 -2.80 0.61
N PRO A 282 44.88 -4.12 0.63
CA PRO A 282 45.02 -4.94 -0.56
C PRO A 282 43.94 -4.56 -1.58
N ASN A 283 44.32 -4.02 -2.73
CA ASN A 283 43.36 -3.77 -3.81
C ASN A 283 42.81 -5.10 -4.37
N ALA A 284 41.55 -5.09 -4.77
CA ALA A 284 40.99 -6.20 -5.54
C ALA A 284 41.75 -6.35 -6.87
N SER A 285 41.96 -7.59 -7.32
CA SER A 285 42.58 -7.84 -8.62
C SER A 285 41.70 -7.32 -9.75
N GLU A 286 42.28 -6.90 -10.87
CA GLU A 286 41.53 -6.49 -12.07
C GLU A 286 40.44 -7.51 -12.46
N ARG A 287 40.75 -8.81 -12.40
CA ARG A 287 39.78 -9.88 -12.68
C ARG A 287 38.58 -9.86 -11.73
N ALA A 288 38.79 -9.56 -10.46
CA ALA A 288 37.74 -9.46 -9.46
C ALA A 288 36.86 -8.23 -9.71
N THR A 289 37.47 -7.07 -10.03
CA THR A 289 36.75 -5.85 -10.37
C THR A 289 35.91 -6.00 -11.65
N LYS A 290 36.46 -6.60 -12.71
CA LYS A 290 35.72 -6.93 -13.95
C LYS A 290 34.56 -7.88 -13.68
N LYS A 291 34.77 -8.90 -12.84
CA LYS A 291 33.71 -9.81 -12.41
C LYS A 291 32.60 -9.06 -11.67
N ARG A 292 32.96 -8.10 -10.80
CA ARG A 292 31.99 -7.32 -10.02
C ARG A 292 31.09 -6.46 -10.89
N VAL A 293 31.65 -5.69 -11.84
CA VAL A 293 30.82 -4.88 -12.75
C VAL A 293 29.92 -5.74 -13.63
N LEU A 294 30.40 -6.92 -14.06
CA LEU A 294 29.57 -7.86 -14.81
C LEU A 294 28.41 -8.37 -13.95
N GLN A 295 28.65 -8.64 -12.68
CA GLN A 295 27.59 -9.06 -11.75
C GLN A 295 26.58 -7.95 -11.47
N LEU A 296 27.00 -6.68 -11.37
CA LEU A 296 26.07 -5.55 -11.28
C LEU A 296 25.11 -5.56 -12.48
N ALA A 297 25.63 -5.72 -13.70
CA ALA A 297 24.81 -5.80 -14.92
C ALA A 297 23.84 -6.99 -14.93
N LYS A 298 24.28 -8.16 -14.47
CA LYS A 298 23.44 -9.36 -14.37
C LYS A 298 22.33 -9.21 -13.35
N SER A 299 22.52 -8.39 -12.31
CA SER A 299 21.49 -8.18 -11.29
C SER A 299 20.18 -7.57 -11.85
N CYS A 300 20.25 -6.83 -12.96
CA CYS A 300 19.07 -6.34 -13.70
C CYS A 300 18.10 -7.46 -14.10
N GLN A 301 18.62 -8.67 -14.39
CA GLN A 301 17.80 -9.83 -14.77
C GLN A 301 16.84 -10.27 -13.65
N ARG A 302 17.04 -9.80 -12.42
CA ARG A 302 16.18 -10.10 -11.26
C ARG A 302 15.04 -9.10 -11.05
N PHE A 303 15.06 -7.97 -11.75
CA PHE A 303 14.08 -6.89 -11.52
C PHE A 303 12.64 -7.39 -11.69
N GLU A 304 12.38 -8.25 -12.67
CA GLU A 304 11.03 -8.83 -12.86
C GLU A 304 10.55 -9.61 -11.63
N GLN A 305 11.41 -10.45 -11.03
CA GLN A 305 11.06 -11.18 -9.81
C GLN A 305 10.86 -10.25 -8.61
N LEU A 306 11.70 -9.21 -8.47
CA LEU A 306 11.60 -8.25 -7.38
C LEU A 306 10.36 -7.37 -7.49
N ILE A 307 9.99 -6.95 -8.71
CA ILE A 307 8.72 -6.28 -8.99
C ILE A 307 7.57 -7.19 -8.59
N ARG A 308 7.54 -8.43 -9.09
CA ARG A 308 6.47 -9.38 -8.76
C ARG A 308 6.37 -9.64 -7.25
N ARG A 309 7.50 -9.71 -6.55
CA ARG A 309 7.56 -9.82 -5.08
C ARG A 309 6.84 -8.68 -4.39
N LYS A 310 7.03 -7.45 -4.86
CA LYS A 310 6.34 -6.25 -4.35
C LYS A 310 4.86 -6.26 -4.69
N ARG A 311 4.52 -6.53 -5.96
CA ARG A 311 3.13 -6.63 -6.44
C ARG A 311 2.31 -7.63 -5.63
N LEU A 312 2.89 -8.81 -5.36
CA LEU A 312 2.28 -9.82 -4.49
C LEU A 312 2.19 -9.39 -3.03
N GLY A 313 3.12 -8.56 -2.55
CA GLY A 313 3.12 -8.01 -1.20
C GLY A 313 1.96 -7.04 -0.93
N ILE A 314 1.43 -6.41 -1.98
CA ILE A 314 0.26 -5.51 -1.94
C ILE A 314 -1.05 -6.32 -1.83
N GLN A 315 -1.07 -7.56 -2.32
CA GLN A 315 -2.31 -8.33 -2.38
C GLN A 315 -2.74 -8.87 -1.01
N VAL A 316 -4.05 -8.85 -0.76
CA VAL A 316 -4.69 -9.51 0.39
C VAL A 316 -4.87 -11.01 0.08
N LEU A 317 -4.27 -11.87 0.90
CA LEU A 317 -4.34 -13.33 0.71
C LEU A 317 -5.64 -13.91 1.25
N ALA A 318 -6.08 -15.03 0.66
CA ALA A 318 -7.15 -15.85 1.21
C ALA A 318 -6.76 -16.40 2.58
N ASP A 319 -7.71 -16.54 3.50
CA ASP A 319 -7.47 -17.25 4.77
C ASP A 319 -7.04 -18.71 4.49
N ARG A 320 -5.87 -19.10 4.99
CA ARG A 320 -5.32 -20.44 4.73
C ARG A 320 -6.15 -21.55 5.37
N ASN A 321 -6.59 -21.28 6.58
CA ASN A 321 -7.22 -22.27 7.44
C ASN A 321 -8.67 -22.46 7.00
N ARG A 322 -9.33 -21.40 6.53
CA ARG A 322 -10.68 -21.46 5.98
C ARG A 322 -10.77 -22.20 4.65
N PHE A 323 -9.79 -22.04 3.77
CA PHE A 323 -9.85 -22.55 2.39
C PHE A 323 -8.94 -23.73 2.09
N TRP A 324 -8.51 -24.47 3.11
CA TRP A 324 -7.71 -25.66 2.85
C TRP A 324 -8.50 -26.65 1.98
N PRO A 325 -7.97 -27.05 0.80
CA PRO A 325 -8.76 -27.81 -0.14
C PRO A 325 -8.98 -29.25 0.36
N PRO A 326 -10.22 -29.77 0.31
CA PRO A 326 -10.49 -31.17 0.64
C PRO A 326 -9.84 -32.12 -0.37
N SER A 327 -9.79 -33.41 -0.01
CA SER A 327 -9.38 -34.48 -0.93
C SER A 327 -10.26 -34.48 -2.19
N ALA A 328 -9.68 -34.85 -3.34
CA ALA A 328 -10.35 -34.89 -4.64
C ALA A 328 -10.87 -33.52 -5.16
N SER A 329 -10.39 -32.40 -4.63
CA SER A 329 -10.64 -31.07 -5.20
C SER A 329 -10.15 -30.99 -6.65
N ARG A 330 -10.81 -30.18 -7.49
CA ARG A 330 -10.39 -29.92 -8.88
C ARG A 330 -9.50 -28.69 -8.95
N CYS A 331 -8.49 -28.73 -9.83
CA CYS A 331 -7.65 -27.57 -10.08
C CYS A 331 -8.45 -26.45 -10.74
N THR A 332 -8.48 -25.26 -10.14
CA THR A 332 -9.17 -24.09 -10.73
C THR A 332 -8.64 -23.68 -12.11
N CYS A 333 -7.41 -24.08 -12.46
CA CYS A 333 -6.76 -23.70 -13.73
C CYS A 333 -6.99 -24.70 -14.87
N CYS A 334 -6.94 -26.01 -14.59
CA CYS A 334 -7.00 -27.06 -15.62
C CYS A 334 -8.07 -28.14 -15.36
N ASP A 335 -8.89 -27.95 -14.32
CA ASP A 335 -10.00 -28.81 -13.92
C ASP A 335 -9.64 -30.27 -13.54
N LYS A 336 -8.35 -30.64 -13.57
CA LYS A 336 -7.89 -31.97 -13.13
C LYS A 336 -8.23 -32.22 -11.67
N VAL A 337 -8.75 -33.41 -11.37
CA VAL A 337 -8.98 -33.91 -10.00
C VAL A 337 -7.63 -34.13 -9.31
N LEU A 338 -7.52 -33.66 -8.07
CA LEU A 338 -6.27 -33.62 -7.32
C LEU A 338 -6.27 -34.64 -6.17
N ILE A 339 -5.30 -35.53 -6.18
CA ILE A 339 -5.03 -36.44 -5.05
C ILE A 339 -4.36 -35.64 -3.91
N LEU A 340 -3.38 -34.81 -4.25
CA LEU A 340 -2.68 -33.91 -3.33
C LEU A 340 -2.88 -32.46 -3.77
N ALA A 341 -4.01 -31.89 -3.37
CA ALA A 341 -4.32 -30.50 -3.69
C ALA A 341 -3.35 -29.53 -3.01
N LYS A 342 -2.95 -28.48 -3.74
CA LYS A 342 -2.28 -27.32 -3.16
C LYS A 342 -3.26 -26.15 -3.12
N LEU A 343 -3.04 -25.20 -2.21
CA LEU A 343 -3.85 -23.99 -2.11
C LEU A 343 -3.15 -22.83 -2.81
N CYS A 344 -3.83 -22.16 -3.75
CA CYS A 344 -3.41 -20.84 -4.19
C CYS A 344 -3.74 -19.83 -3.10
N ARG A 345 -2.72 -19.19 -2.51
CA ARG A 345 -2.88 -18.21 -1.44
C ARG A 345 -3.58 -16.93 -1.92
N LEU A 346 -3.50 -16.62 -3.21
CA LEU A 346 -4.15 -15.42 -3.74
C LEU A 346 -5.65 -15.62 -3.95
N CYS A 347 -6.09 -16.64 -4.71
CA CYS A 347 -7.53 -16.84 -4.97
C CYS A 347 -8.24 -17.73 -3.95
N GLY A 348 -7.51 -18.53 -3.18
CA GLY A 348 -8.08 -19.45 -2.20
C GLY A 348 -8.59 -20.77 -2.78
N HIS A 349 -8.36 -21.05 -4.07
CA HIS A 349 -8.80 -22.30 -4.71
C HIS A 349 -7.69 -23.36 -4.78
N ALA A 350 -8.13 -24.62 -4.94
CA ALA A 350 -7.27 -25.77 -5.17
C ALA A 350 -6.54 -25.70 -6.52
N VAL A 351 -5.25 -26.03 -6.52
CA VAL A 351 -4.38 -25.96 -7.71
C VAL A 351 -3.42 -27.15 -7.74
N CYS A 352 -3.06 -27.59 -8.95
CA CYS A 352 -2.01 -28.58 -9.17
C CYS A 352 -0.62 -27.93 -9.20
N GLU A 353 0.41 -28.76 -9.11
CA GLU A 353 1.81 -28.30 -9.18
C GLU A 353 2.14 -27.67 -10.54
N SER A 354 1.58 -28.17 -11.64
CA SER A 354 1.87 -27.64 -12.98
C SER A 354 1.18 -26.31 -13.31
N CYS A 355 0.16 -25.91 -12.53
CA CYS A 355 -0.56 -24.64 -12.74
C CYS A 355 -0.27 -23.63 -11.62
N SER A 356 0.72 -23.89 -10.76
CA SER A 356 1.05 -23.00 -9.65
C SER A 356 2.52 -23.04 -9.28
N GLY A 357 3.07 -21.89 -8.94
CA GLY A 357 4.45 -21.73 -8.48
C GLY A 357 4.53 -21.25 -7.04
N LYS A 358 5.70 -21.42 -6.42
CA LYS A 358 6.06 -20.68 -5.20
C LYS A 358 6.65 -19.34 -5.62
N HIS A 359 6.13 -18.27 -5.04
CA HIS A 359 6.58 -16.91 -5.27
C HIS A 359 6.94 -16.27 -3.94
N GLU A 360 7.99 -15.46 -3.95
CA GLU A 360 8.27 -14.58 -2.84
C GLU A 360 7.28 -13.41 -2.84
N ARG A 361 6.94 -12.93 -1.66
CA ARG A 361 6.25 -11.65 -1.49
C ARG A 361 6.81 -10.87 -0.31
N GLU A 362 6.65 -9.56 -0.36
CA GLU A 362 6.89 -8.71 0.79
C GLU A 362 5.70 -8.78 1.76
N GLY A 363 6.01 -8.90 3.04
CA GLY A 363 5.07 -8.80 4.14
C GLY A 363 5.68 -7.95 5.25
N ARG A 364 4.90 -7.68 6.29
CA ARG A 364 5.40 -7.03 7.50
C ARG A 364 5.07 -7.89 8.71
N THR A 365 5.98 -7.92 9.67
CA THR A 365 5.71 -8.45 11.01
C THR A 365 4.82 -7.48 11.79
N ARG A 366 4.27 -7.92 12.94
CA ARG A 366 3.42 -7.07 13.80
C ARG A 366 4.11 -5.76 14.24
N ASN A 367 5.44 -5.76 14.37
CA ASN A 367 6.23 -4.56 14.68
C ASN A 367 6.65 -3.76 13.43
N GLY A 368 6.01 -3.99 12.29
CA GLY A 368 6.24 -3.24 11.05
C GLY A 368 7.50 -3.60 10.26
N MET A 369 8.28 -4.59 10.71
CA MET A 369 9.53 -4.98 10.06
C MET A 369 9.25 -5.76 8.77
N LEU A 370 9.97 -5.42 7.68
CA LEU A 370 9.85 -6.11 6.41
C LEU A 370 10.24 -7.59 6.55
N ARG A 371 9.39 -8.47 6.03
CA ARG A 371 9.64 -9.91 5.91
C ARG A 371 9.42 -10.35 4.48
N VAL A 372 10.25 -11.27 4.00
CA VAL A 372 10.01 -11.98 2.75
C VAL A 372 9.43 -13.35 3.09
N GLU A 373 8.32 -13.70 2.47
CA GLU A 373 7.67 -15.00 2.65
C GLU A 373 7.41 -15.68 1.30
N SER A 374 7.36 -17.01 1.32
CA SER A 374 7.05 -17.82 0.15
C SER A 374 5.59 -18.25 0.15
N VAL A 375 4.86 -17.88 -0.90
CA VAL A 375 3.45 -18.21 -1.08
C VAL A 375 3.25 -18.97 -2.39
N ARG A 376 2.32 -19.92 -2.40
CA ARG A 376 1.93 -20.59 -3.66
C ARG A 376 0.82 -19.81 -4.34
N VAL A 377 1.02 -19.49 -5.61
CA VAL A 377 0.07 -18.71 -6.43
C VAL A 377 -0.11 -19.42 -7.78
N CYS A 378 -1.34 -19.46 -8.29
CA CYS A 378 -1.60 -20.04 -9.60
C CYS A 378 -1.27 -19.08 -10.73
N GLU A 379 -1.02 -19.62 -11.92
CA GLU A 379 -0.62 -18.84 -13.09
C GLU A 379 -1.63 -17.76 -13.47
N ARG A 380 -2.94 -18.06 -13.35
CA ARG A 380 -4.01 -17.06 -13.59
C ARG A 380 -3.92 -15.88 -12.62
N CYS A 381 -3.65 -16.16 -11.34
CA CYS A 381 -3.47 -15.13 -10.32
C CYS A 381 -2.18 -14.32 -10.55
N VAL A 382 -1.09 -14.97 -10.94
CA VAL A 382 0.16 -14.29 -11.30
C VAL A 382 -0.07 -13.35 -12.49
N ALA A 383 -0.77 -13.80 -13.53
CA ALA A 383 -1.07 -12.97 -14.69
C ALA A 383 -1.89 -11.71 -14.32
N ARG A 384 -2.86 -11.82 -13.40
CA ARG A 384 -3.64 -10.68 -12.92
C ARG A 384 -2.81 -9.70 -12.10
N VAL A 385 -1.97 -10.22 -11.19
CA VAL A 385 -1.01 -9.40 -10.44
C VAL A 385 -0.07 -8.68 -11.41
N ASP A 386 0.39 -9.35 -12.46
CA ASP A 386 1.31 -8.73 -13.42
C ASP A 386 0.63 -7.70 -14.33
N ALA A 387 -0.70 -7.76 -14.50
CA ALA A 387 -1.50 -6.87 -15.35
C ALA A 387 -2.09 -5.64 -14.64
N ALA A 388 -2.04 -5.58 -13.31
CA ALA A 388 -2.50 -4.44 -12.53
C ALA A 388 -1.54 -3.24 -12.63
N ASN A 389 -2.02 -2.04 -12.28
CA ASN A 389 -1.22 -0.81 -12.33
C ASN A 389 -0.69 -0.47 -10.93
N TYR A 390 0.62 -0.30 -10.80
CA TYR A 390 1.29 -0.05 -9.52
C TYR A 390 1.94 1.34 -9.43
N THR A 391 1.73 2.19 -10.44
CA THR A 391 2.42 3.49 -10.57
C THR A 391 2.18 4.40 -9.37
N THR A 392 0.94 4.44 -8.86
CA THR A 392 0.50 5.28 -7.74
C THR A 392 0.72 4.65 -6.37
N VAL A 393 1.18 3.39 -6.30
CA VAL A 393 1.39 2.70 -5.02
C VAL A 393 2.69 3.16 -4.33
N ALA A 394 3.65 3.67 -5.09
CA ALA A 394 4.94 4.11 -4.55
C ALA A 394 4.85 5.37 -3.67
N THR A 395 3.72 6.08 -3.68
CA THR A 395 3.58 7.41 -3.06
C THR A 395 2.82 7.43 -1.72
N VAL A 396 2.05 6.38 -1.40
CA VAL A 396 1.17 6.32 -0.20
C VAL A 396 1.28 4.92 0.43
N GLY A 397 1.03 4.80 1.74
CA GLY A 397 1.14 3.54 2.49
C GLY A 397 0.41 2.36 1.83
N VAL A 398 1.07 1.21 1.75
CA VAL A 398 0.59 0.03 0.99
C VAL A 398 -0.57 -0.71 1.66
N LYS A 399 -0.64 -0.70 3.00
CA LYS A 399 -1.75 -1.32 3.74
C LYS A 399 -2.74 -0.21 4.10
N GLY A 400 -4.02 -0.41 3.85
CA GLY A 400 -5.09 0.48 4.31
C GLY A 400 -5.17 0.45 5.84
N THR A 401 -4.26 1.17 6.49
CA THR A 401 -4.14 1.28 7.94
C THR A 401 -4.83 2.55 8.41
N VAL A 402 -5.36 2.49 9.63
CA VAL A 402 -5.72 3.71 10.35
C VAL A 402 -4.43 4.32 10.91
N ILE A 403 -4.26 5.62 10.73
CA ILE A 403 -3.14 6.39 11.26
C ILE A 403 -3.60 7.19 12.49
N PRO A 404 -2.69 7.54 13.42
CA PRO A 404 -3.03 8.41 14.53
C PRO A 404 -3.57 9.75 14.02
N ASP A 405 -4.48 10.36 14.77
CA ASP A 405 -4.90 11.73 14.49
C ASP A 405 -3.69 12.69 14.57
N PRO A 406 -3.60 13.71 13.69
CA PRO A 406 -2.52 14.69 13.76
C PRO A 406 -2.61 15.51 15.05
N GLU A 407 -1.47 16.05 15.50
CA GLU A 407 -1.40 16.82 16.74
C GLU A 407 -2.35 18.03 16.68
N GLY A 408 -3.23 18.17 17.69
CA GLY A 408 -4.24 19.23 17.75
C GLY A 408 -5.51 18.97 16.94
N ALA A 409 -5.67 17.79 16.33
CA ALA A 409 -6.93 17.40 15.69
C ALA A 409 -8.09 17.40 16.69
N LYS A 410 -9.27 17.84 16.22
CA LYS A 410 -10.51 17.73 17.00
C LYS A 410 -10.95 16.25 17.05
N PRO A 411 -11.43 15.76 18.21
CA PRO A 411 -12.02 14.42 18.28
C PRO A 411 -13.23 14.28 17.35
N ALA A 412 -13.50 13.05 16.90
CA ALA A 412 -14.62 12.71 16.01
C ALA A 412 -15.97 13.34 16.39
N GLY A 413 -16.31 13.35 17.69
CA GLY A 413 -17.58 13.93 18.17
C GLY A 413 -17.67 15.43 17.96
N ALA A 414 -16.59 16.17 18.23
CA ALA A 414 -16.54 17.62 18.05
C ALA A 414 -16.62 18.00 16.55
N VAL A 415 -15.93 17.24 15.70
CA VAL A 415 -16.00 17.41 14.25
C VAL A 415 -17.42 17.16 13.73
N LEU A 416 -18.06 16.06 14.17
CA LEU A 416 -19.43 15.74 13.75
C LEU A 416 -20.43 16.81 14.23
N THR A 417 -20.25 17.34 15.45
CA THR A 417 -21.03 18.48 15.95
C THR A 417 -20.90 19.70 15.04
N ASP A 418 -19.67 20.09 14.70
CA ASP A 418 -19.42 21.24 13.82
C ASP A 418 -20.07 21.05 12.45
N LEU A 419 -19.93 19.85 11.85
CA LEU A 419 -20.48 19.54 10.53
C LEU A 419 -22.02 19.53 10.51
N LEU A 420 -22.66 18.99 11.54
CA LEU A 420 -24.13 18.98 11.65
C LEU A 420 -24.70 20.37 11.94
N GLN A 421 -24.02 21.16 12.78
CA GLN A 421 -24.39 22.54 13.04
C GLN A 421 -24.26 23.39 11.77
N ASP A 422 -23.15 23.24 11.03
CA ASP A 422 -22.93 23.89 9.74
C ASP A 422 -24.01 23.51 8.72
N ALA A 423 -24.38 22.23 8.65
CA ALA A 423 -25.44 21.75 7.77
C ALA A 423 -26.82 22.34 8.14
N LEU A 424 -27.11 22.51 9.43
CA LEU A 424 -28.38 23.08 9.90
C LEU A 424 -28.47 24.58 9.58
N VAL A 425 -27.39 25.32 9.84
CA VAL A 425 -27.32 26.77 9.60
C VAL A 425 -27.42 27.09 8.10
N ASN A 426 -26.72 26.32 7.26
CA ASN A 426 -26.63 26.58 5.82
C ASN A 426 -27.70 25.85 4.99
N ALA A 427 -28.67 25.19 5.61
CA ALA A 427 -29.73 24.50 4.89
C ALA A 427 -30.57 25.51 4.06
N PRO A 428 -30.75 25.30 2.74
CA PRO A 428 -31.38 26.25 1.82
C PRO A 428 -32.90 26.35 1.97
N SER A 429 -33.54 25.40 2.65
CA SER A 429 -34.99 25.35 2.82
C SER A 429 -35.39 24.80 4.19
N HIS A 430 -36.63 25.07 4.60
CA HIS A 430 -37.19 24.52 5.83
C HIS A 430 -37.22 22.99 5.82
N GLU A 431 -37.57 22.37 4.68
CA GLU A 431 -37.57 20.91 4.52
C GLU A 431 -36.17 20.32 4.72
N ARG A 432 -35.14 21.00 4.20
CA ARG A 432 -33.75 20.58 4.39
C ARG A 432 -33.30 20.75 5.84
N LYS A 433 -33.72 21.82 6.54
CA LYS A 433 -33.50 21.98 7.98
C LYS A 433 -34.13 20.85 8.79
N MET A 434 -35.38 20.48 8.47
CA MET A 434 -36.06 19.35 9.11
C MET A 434 -35.29 18.04 8.92
N SER A 435 -34.76 17.81 7.72
CA SER A 435 -33.93 16.64 7.43
C SER A 435 -32.63 16.64 8.24
N VAL A 436 -31.93 17.77 8.37
CA VAL A 436 -30.74 17.88 9.23
C VAL A 436 -31.09 17.61 10.70
N MET A 437 -32.20 18.16 11.19
CA MET A 437 -32.69 17.91 12.55
C MET A 437 -33.04 16.43 12.79
N ASN A 438 -33.59 15.74 11.79
CA ASN A 438 -33.83 14.29 11.86
C ASN A 438 -32.52 13.49 11.92
N VAL A 439 -31.48 13.91 11.18
CA VAL A 439 -30.13 13.32 11.29
C VAL A 439 -29.56 13.55 12.69
N ILE A 440 -29.64 14.78 13.23
CA ILE A 440 -29.18 15.09 14.60
C ILE A 440 -29.86 14.17 15.62
N LYS A 441 -31.18 14.01 15.54
CA LYS A 441 -31.92 13.05 16.39
C LYS A 441 -31.42 11.62 16.24
N ALA A 442 -31.25 11.15 15.00
CA ALA A 442 -30.79 9.78 14.72
C ALA A 442 -29.37 9.53 15.24
N VAL A 443 -28.50 10.55 15.21
CA VAL A 443 -27.16 10.49 15.78
C VAL A 443 -27.23 10.45 17.31
N LEU A 444 -27.99 11.35 17.96
CA LEU A 444 -28.09 11.42 19.43
C LEU A 444 -28.74 10.17 20.05
N ASN A 445 -29.76 9.61 19.41
CA ASN A 445 -30.46 8.41 19.88
C ASN A 445 -29.59 7.13 19.87
N GLN A 446 -28.37 7.17 19.34
CA GLN A 446 -27.43 6.05 19.47
C GLN A 446 -26.80 5.96 20.86
N ASP A 447 -26.66 7.09 21.56
CA ASP A 447 -26.07 7.11 22.89
C ASP A 447 -27.11 6.79 23.96
N SER A 448 -28.38 7.19 23.76
CA SER A 448 -29.46 6.89 24.72
C SER A 448 -29.76 5.40 24.89
N GLU A 449 -29.63 4.60 23.82
CA GLU A 449 -29.76 3.13 23.86
C GLU A 449 -28.58 2.44 24.57
N ARG A 450 -27.40 3.07 24.62
CA ARG A 450 -26.26 2.58 25.44
C ARG A 450 -26.43 2.97 26.92
N ILE A 451 -27.01 4.14 27.18
CA ILE A 451 -27.18 4.73 28.52
C ILE A 451 -28.30 4.05 29.32
N SER A 452 -29.26 3.34 28.70
CA SER A 452 -30.30 2.61 29.45
C SER A 452 -29.76 1.48 30.35
N ALA A 453 -28.46 1.18 30.31
CA ALA A 453 -27.77 0.25 31.22
C ALA A 453 -27.18 0.93 32.48
N ASP A 454 -26.90 2.24 32.45
CA ASP A 454 -26.29 2.99 33.56
C ASP A 454 -27.19 4.14 34.02
N ARG A 455 -27.55 4.16 35.31
CA ARG A 455 -28.40 5.21 35.90
C ARG A 455 -27.71 6.58 35.85
N VAL A 456 -28.22 7.50 35.02
CA VAL A 456 -27.77 8.91 34.98
C VAL A 456 -28.74 9.82 35.74
N SER A 457 -28.17 10.83 36.40
CA SER A 457 -28.81 11.84 37.25
C SER A 457 -29.54 12.96 36.50
N ASN A 458 -29.41 13.05 35.17
CA ASN A 458 -30.13 13.98 34.29
C ASN A 458 -30.67 13.23 33.05
N PRO A 459 -31.97 13.31 32.74
CA PRO A 459 -32.53 12.71 31.53
C PRO A 459 -32.05 13.46 30.27
N PRO A 460 -31.82 12.75 29.15
CA PRO A 460 -31.47 13.38 27.87
C PRO A 460 -32.59 14.31 27.36
N ALA A 461 -32.24 15.32 26.58
CA ALA A 461 -33.19 16.25 26.00
C ALA A 461 -34.20 15.53 25.09
N VAL A 462 -35.49 15.73 25.36
CA VAL A 462 -36.57 15.17 24.53
C VAL A 462 -36.78 16.08 23.33
N LEU A 463 -36.02 15.83 22.25
CA LEU A 463 -36.17 16.57 20.99
C LEU A 463 -37.42 16.12 20.24
N THR A 464 -38.32 17.06 19.94
CA THR A 464 -39.56 16.80 19.20
C THR A 464 -39.54 17.55 17.86
N PRO A 465 -40.46 17.26 16.90
CA PRO A 465 -40.54 18.03 15.66
C PRO A 465 -40.80 19.53 15.85
N VAL A 466 -41.26 19.95 17.03
CA VAL A 466 -41.53 21.37 17.35
C VAL A 466 -40.41 22.04 18.15
N SER A 467 -39.35 21.31 18.51
CA SER A 467 -38.17 21.88 19.16
C SER A 467 -37.48 22.91 18.27
N SER A 468 -36.96 23.98 18.86
CA SER A 468 -36.25 25.06 18.16
C SER A 468 -34.86 24.62 17.69
N GLU A 469 -34.33 25.28 16.65
CA GLU A 469 -32.98 25.00 16.13
C GLU A 469 -31.91 25.11 17.23
N GLN A 470 -32.04 26.07 18.15
CA GLN A 470 -31.13 26.24 19.29
C GLN A 470 -31.16 25.05 20.25
N GLU A 471 -32.31 24.42 20.46
CA GLU A 471 -32.41 23.21 21.31
C GLU A 471 -31.68 22.02 20.67
N TYR A 472 -31.77 21.84 19.35
CA TYR A 472 -31.00 20.81 18.65
C TYR A 472 -29.51 21.06 18.73
N VAL A 473 -29.06 22.31 18.51
CA VAL A 473 -27.64 22.68 18.60
C VAL A 473 -27.13 22.48 20.02
N TYR A 474 -27.90 22.87 21.03
CA TYR A 474 -27.53 22.66 22.43
C TYR A 474 -27.41 21.17 22.78
N ALA A 475 -28.40 20.35 22.40
CA ALA A 475 -28.35 18.91 22.62
C ALA A 475 -27.15 18.26 21.88
N LEU A 476 -26.89 18.68 20.64
CA LEU A 476 -25.74 18.21 19.87
C LEU A 476 -24.41 18.54 20.56
N GLN A 477 -24.25 19.74 21.11
CA GLN A 477 -23.03 20.17 21.79
C GLN A 477 -22.83 19.52 23.17
N THR A 478 -23.91 19.16 23.86
CA THR A 478 -23.86 18.68 25.25
C THR A 478 -24.01 17.17 25.40
N GLU A 479 -24.69 16.51 24.46
CA GLU A 479 -25.06 15.10 24.56
C GLU A 479 -24.33 14.19 23.56
N LEU A 480 -23.86 14.70 22.40
CA LEU A 480 -23.21 13.85 21.40
C LEU A 480 -21.88 13.31 21.92
N LYS A 481 -21.79 11.99 22.07
CA LYS A 481 -20.56 11.29 22.44
C LYS A 481 -20.17 10.30 21.35
N VAL A 482 -19.06 10.57 20.69
CA VAL A 482 -18.44 9.63 19.75
C VAL A 482 -17.15 9.13 20.41
N ASP A 483 -17.18 7.89 20.88
CA ASP A 483 -16.01 7.25 21.48
C ASP A 483 -14.89 7.17 20.43
N GLN A 484 -13.71 7.66 20.80
CA GLN A 484 -12.50 7.44 20.01
C GLN A 484 -12.16 5.95 20.09
N ILE A 485 -11.87 5.33 18.95
CA ILE A 485 -11.53 3.92 18.87
C ILE A 485 -10.00 3.85 18.81
N PRO A 486 -9.33 3.22 19.79
CA PRO A 486 -7.87 3.09 19.77
C PRO A 486 -7.38 2.43 18.46
N LEU A 487 -6.23 2.85 17.94
CA LEU A 487 -5.61 2.30 16.73
C LEU A 487 -5.59 0.77 16.66
N ASP A 488 -5.29 0.09 17.76
CA ASP A 488 -5.21 -1.37 17.82
C ASP A 488 -6.57 -2.08 17.75
N GLN A 489 -7.66 -1.32 17.92
CA GLN A 489 -9.05 -1.78 17.78
C GLN A 489 -9.67 -1.36 16.43
N CYS A 490 -8.99 -0.51 15.66
CA CYS A 490 -9.37 -0.19 14.30
C CYS A 490 -9.01 -1.37 13.38
N ASP A 491 -10.01 -2.19 13.04
CA ASP A 491 -9.82 -3.39 12.23
C ASP A 491 -10.72 -3.38 10.99
N PHE A 492 -10.12 -3.77 9.86
CA PHE A 492 -10.80 -3.91 8.59
C PHE A 492 -10.99 -5.39 8.25
N ALA A 493 -12.06 -5.74 7.53
CA ALA A 493 -12.33 -7.10 7.04
C ALA A 493 -11.21 -7.68 6.14
N ASN A 494 -10.25 -6.85 5.72
CA ASN A 494 -9.14 -7.21 4.84
C ASN A 494 -7.78 -6.71 5.32
N SER A 495 -7.61 -6.51 6.63
CA SER A 495 -6.36 -6.03 7.26
C SER A 495 -5.19 -7.03 7.13
N GLU A 496 -5.48 -8.32 7.27
CA GLU A 496 -4.49 -9.41 7.20
C GLU A 496 -4.78 -10.42 6.10
N GLU A 497 -5.93 -11.09 6.18
CA GLU A 497 -6.40 -12.07 5.21
C GLU A 497 -7.87 -11.80 4.88
N ARG A 498 -8.34 -12.33 3.76
CA ARG A 498 -9.74 -12.24 3.35
C ARG A 498 -10.47 -13.56 3.60
N SER A 499 -11.71 -13.46 4.02
CA SER A 499 -12.55 -14.58 4.46
C SER A 499 -13.41 -15.23 3.36
N TYR A 500 -13.21 -14.87 2.10
CA TYR A 500 -13.92 -15.41 0.93
C TYR A 500 -12.92 -15.97 -0.09
N GLN A 501 -13.37 -16.59 -1.18
CA GLN A 501 -12.54 -16.95 -2.35
C GLN A 501 -12.70 -15.92 -3.46
N ILE A 502 -11.69 -15.78 -4.32
CA ILE A 502 -11.78 -14.97 -5.53
C ILE A 502 -12.32 -15.87 -6.64
N GLN A 503 -13.57 -15.62 -7.03
CA GLN A 503 -14.28 -16.44 -8.00
C GLN A 503 -13.87 -16.09 -9.44
N PRO A 504 -13.34 -17.03 -10.23
CA PRO A 504 -13.01 -16.77 -11.62
C PRO A 504 -14.28 -16.57 -12.45
N GLY A 505 -14.32 -15.53 -13.30
CA GLY A 505 -15.39 -15.36 -14.29
C GLY A 505 -15.33 -16.37 -15.42
N SER A 506 -16.34 -16.30 -16.30
CA SER A 506 -16.49 -17.13 -17.50
C SER A 506 -15.32 -16.97 -18.47
N ASP A 507 -14.80 -15.73 -18.61
CA ASP A 507 -13.48 -15.45 -19.16
C ASP A 507 -12.51 -15.11 -18.02
N PRO A 508 -11.64 -16.05 -17.61
CA PRO A 508 -10.68 -15.83 -16.52
C PRO A 508 -9.64 -14.74 -16.82
N SER A 509 -9.49 -14.33 -18.08
CA SER A 509 -8.54 -13.31 -18.51
C SER A 509 -9.09 -11.88 -18.40
N VAL A 510 -10.40 -11.72 -18.30
CA VAL A 510 -11.08 -10.42 -18.35
C VAL A 510 -11.98 -10.17 -17.13
N GLN A 511 -12.69 -11.19 -16.64
CA GLN A 511 -13.79 -10.98 -15.69
C GLN A 511 -13.59 -11.74 -14.38
N MET A 512 -13.81 -11.02 -13.28
CA MET A 512 -13.97 -11.56 -11.95
C MET A 512 -15.46 -11.55 -11.62
N THR A 513 -16.00 -12.62 -11.05
CA THR A 513 -17.32 -12.51 -10.41
C THR A 513 -17.15 -11.98 -9.00
N TYR A 514 -18.25 -11.71 -8.33
CA TYR A 514 -18.28 -11.26 -6.94
C TYR A 514 -18.33 -12.43 -5.95
N PRO A 515 -17.81 -12.26 -4.73
CA PRO A 515 -18.01 -13.22 -3.64
C PRO A 515 -19.48 -13.26 -3.21
N ILE A 516 -19.95 -14.47 -2.87
CA ILE A 516 -21.25 -14.73 -2.27
C ILE A 516 -21.02 -15.12 -0.82
N GLY A 517 -21.64 -14.40 0.12
CA GLY A 517 -21.52 -14.69 1.55
C GLY A 517 -22.45 -15.81 2.00
N ASP A 518 -22.14 -16.43 3.15
CA ASP A 518 -22.91 -17.57 3.69
C ASP A 518 -24.38 -17.24 4.00
N LYS A 519 -24.70 -15.95 4.21
CA LYS A 519 -26.05 -15.44 4.53
C LYS A 519 -26.70 -14.67 3.38
N GLU A 520 -26.28 -14.92 2.14
CA GLU A 520 -26.74 -14.13 0.97
C GLU A 520 -28.27 -14.18 0.77
N GLU A 521 -28.91 -15.34 0.91
CA GLU A 521 -30.36 -15.46 0.74
C GLU A 521 -31.13 -14.63 1.77
N GLN A 522 -30.70 -14.68 3.04
CA GLN A 522 -31.28 -13.86 4.12
C GLN A 522 -31.09 -12.36 3.82
N ARG A 523 -29.91 -11.98 3.33
CA ARG A 523 -29.58 -10.60 2.96
C ARG A 523 -30.53 -10.03 1.91
N VAL A 524 -30.71 -10.77 0.82
CA VAL A 524 -31.63 -10.40 -0.27
C VAL A 524 -33.08 -10.40 0.21
N LYS A 525 -33.47 -11.34 1.09
CA LYS A 525 -34.81 -11.37 1.68
C LYS A 525 -35.11 -10.11 2.50
N VAL A 526 -34.20 -9.68 3.38
CA VAL A 526 -34.38 -8.47 4.20
C VAL A 526 -34.51 -7.22 3.32
N ILE A 527 -33.73 -7.12 2.25
CA ILE A 527 -33.81 -6.00 1.30
C ILE A 527 -35.18 -5.95 0.62
N ARG A 528 -35.69 -7.10 0.18
CA ARG A 528 -36.99 -7.19 -0.49
C ARG A 528 -38.16 -6.91 0.46
N GLU A 529 -38.12 -7.46 1.67
CA GLU A 529 -39.21 -7.31 2.65
C GLU A 529 -39.28 -5.90 3.24
N SER A 530 -38.14 -5.23 3.43
CA SER A 530 -38.09 -3.84 3.91
C SER A 530 -38.61 -2.82 2.89
N GLY A 531 -38.53 -3.15 1.60
CA GLY A 531 -38.85 -2.21 0.54
C GLY A 531 -37.91 -0.99 0.51
N VAL A 532 -36.64 -1.20 0.90
CA VAL A 532 -35.63 -0.14 1.02
C VAL A 532 -35.25 0.46 -0.35
N ARG A 533 -35.34 -0.31 -1.44
CA ARG A 533 -35.03 0.17 -2.80
C ARG A 533 -36.14 1.07 -3.35
N GLU A 534 -37.35 0.88 -2.85
CA GLU A 534 -38.56 1.63 -3.21
C GLU A 534 -38.71 2.91 -2.38
N LEU A 535 -37.74 3.19 -1.50
CA LEU A 535 -37.60 4.53 -0.96
C LEU A 535 -37.24 5.46 -2.12
N GLY A 536 -37.96 6.58 -2.21
CA GLY A 536 -37.56 7.70 -3.06
C GLY A 536 -36.29 8.36 -2.51
N THR A 537 -36.08 9.62 -2.86
CA THR A 537 -34.98 10.39 -2.26
C THR A 537 -35.21 10.56 -0.76
N VAL A 538 -34.21 10.20 0.03
CA VAL A 538 -34.20 10.36 1.49
C VAL A 538 -33.12 11.38 1.85
N ASP A 539 -33.55 12.61 2.12
CA ASP A 539 -32.66 13.74 2.35
C ASP A 539 -31.67 13.52 3.49
N GLU A 540 -32.10 12.84 4.56
CA GLU A 540 -31.24 12.49 5.70
C GLU A 540 -30.03 11.64 5.27
N LEU A 541 -30.23 10.70 4.34
CA LEU A 541 -29.15 9.86 3.81
C LEU A 541 -28.18 10.67 2.94
N ASN A 542 -28.69 11.62 2.15
CA ASN A 542 -27.85 12.54 1.38
C ASN A 542 -27.01 13.45 2.31
N ILE A 543 -27.57 13.92 3.43
CA ILE A 543 -26.83 14.71 4.44
C ILE A 543 -25.69 13.87 5.03
N ILE A 544 -25.95 12.61 5.37
CA ILE A 544 -24.91 11.69 5.87
C ILE A 544 -23.77 11.55 4.87
N CYS A 545 -24.07 11.39 3.58
CA CYS A 545 -23.06 11.33 2.52
C CYS A 545 -22.25 12.63 2.43
N SER A 546 -22.90 13.79 2.49
CA SER A 546 -22.22 15.09 2.44
C SER A 546 -21.26 15.29 3.62
N ILE A 547 -21.64 14.88 4.82
CA ILE A 547 -20.79 14.93 6.02
C ILE A 547 -19.60 13.99 5.86
N ALA A 548 -19.82 12.74 5.45
CA ALA A 548 -18.76 11.77 5.21
C ALA A 548 -17.77 12.25 4.15
N ALA A 549 -18.25 12.79 3.03
CA ALA A 549 -17.39 13.32 1.98
C ALA A 549 -16.55 14.52 2.45
N LYS A 550 -17.16 15.44 3.21
CA LYS A 550 -16.49 16.63 3.74
C LYS A 550 -15.38 16.27 4.74
N GLU A 551 -15.64 15.33 5.64
CA GLU A 551 -14.64 14.92 6.64
C GLU A 551 -13.46 14.15 6.05
N ILE A 552 -13.75 13.22 5.14
CA ILE A 552 -12.69 12.43 4.50
C ILE A 552 -11.96 13.27 3.44
N GLY A 553 -12.59 14.35 2.96
CA GLY A 553 -12.13 15.18 1.86
C GLY A 553 -12.12 14.42 0.53
N CYS A 554 -12.99 13.40 0.37
CA CYS A 554 -13.03 12.54 -0.81
C CYS A 554 -13.96 13.09 -1.90
N PHE A 555 -13.77 12.61 -3.13
CA PHE A 555 -14.61 12.96 -4.27
C PHE A 555 -16.09 12.59 -4.08
N ALA A 556 -16.37 11.35 -3.64
CA ALA A 556 -17.74 10.87 -3.50
C ALA A 556 -17.94 10.07 -2.21
N SER A 557 -19.09 10.26 -1.58
CA SER A 557 -19.63 9.37 -0.56
C SER A 557 -21.02 8.90 -0.97
N LEU A 558 -21.27 7.61 -0.81
CA LEU A 558 -22.49 6.93 -1.24
C LEU A 558 -23.06 6.11 -0.09
N ILE A 559 -24.38 6.04 -0.04
CA ILE A 559 -25.09 4.98 0.69
C ILE A 559 -25.65 4.03 -0.34
N THR A 560 -25.23 2.78 -0.25
CA THR A 560 -25.49 1.75 -1.25
C THR A 560 -26.30 0.62 -0.63
N ILE A 561 -27.24 0.07 -1.41
CA ILE A 561 -27.95 -1.17 -1.13
C ILE A 561 -27.47 -2.18 -2.14
N LEU A 562 -26.96 -3.32 -1.68
CA LEU A 562 -26.47 -4.36 -2.58
C LEU A 562 -27.61 -5.35 -2.82
N ASP A 563 -28.16 -5.53 -4.01
CA ASP A 563 -29.15 -6.60 -4.23
C ASP A 563 -28.43 -7.88 -4.67
N LYS A 564 -29.18 -8.84 -5.21
CA LYS A 564 -28.67 -10.11 -5.72
C LYS A 564 -27.64 -9.91 -6.83
N ASP A 565 -27.99 -9.08 -7.82
CA ASP A 565 -27.26 -8.96 -9.09
C ASP A 565 -26.69 -7.54 -9.32
N ASP A 566 -27.09 -6.56 -8.50
CA ASP A 566 -26.70 -5.16 -8.66
C ASP A 566 -26.39 -4.46 -7.33
N GLN A 567 -25.82 -3.27 -7.44
CA GLN A 567 -25.73 -2.28 -6.36
C GLN A 567 -26.59 -1.08 -6.75
N TYR A 568 -27.50 -0.69 -5.88
CA TYR A 568 -28.30 0.53 -5.97
C TYR A 568 -27.73 1.62 -5.08
N VAL A 569 -27.54 2.84 -5.61
CA VAL A 569 -27.12 4.00 -4.83
C VAL A 569 -28.36 4.70 -4.27
N ALA A 570 -28.63 4.50 -2.98
CA ALA A 570 -29.79 5.08 -2.30
C ALA A 570 -29.60 6.57 -1.95
N ALA A 571 -28.36 7.01 -1.73
CA ALA A 571 -28.01 8.39 -1.49
C ALA A 571 -26.57 8.68 -1.90
N ALA A 572 -26.26 9.93 -2.22
CA ALA A 572 -24.93 10.38 -2.59
C ALA A 572 -24.72 11.86 -2.23
N ASN A 573 -23.48 12.26 -1.97
CA ASN A 573 -23.15 13.69 -1.87
C ASN A 573 -23.21 14.40 -3.24
N LEU A 574 -23.10 13.64 -4.34
CA LEU A 574 -23.22 14.13 -5.71
C LEU A 574 -24.53 13.61 -6.31
N GLU A 575 -25.46 14.52 -6.62
CA GLU A 575 -26.81 14.19 -7.10
C GLU A 575 -26.80 13.28 -8.34
N MET A 576 -25.84 13.46 -9.25
CA MET A 576 -25.71 12.64 -10.47
C MET A 576 -25.45 11.15 -10.20
N LEU A 577 -25.01 10.79 -9.00
CA LEU A 577 -24.75 9.41 -8.60
C LEU A 577 -25.94 8.77 -7.88
N GLU A 578 -26.90 9.57 -7.40
CA GLU A 578 -28.09 9.05 -6.72
C GLU A 578 -28.92 8.19 -7.68
N LYS A 579 -29.46 7.08 -7.19
CA LYS A 579 -30.29 6.11 -7.93
C LYS A 579 -29.55 5.39 -9.07
N MET A 580 -28.23 5.56 -9.19
CA MET A 580 -27.44 4.74 -10.10
C MET A 580 -27.52 3.27 -9.71
N VAL A 581 -27.50 2.41 -10.73
CA VAL A 581 -27.43 0.95 -10.59
C VAL A 581 -26.14 0.48 -11.25
N LEU A 582 -25.32 -0.25 -10.50
CA LEU A 582 -24.06 -0.82 -10.96
C LEU A 582 -24.14 -2.35 -10.88
N PRO A 583 -23.73 -3.10 -11.92
CA PRO A 583 -23.61 -4.55 -11.83
C PRO A 583 -22.73 -4.95 -10.64
N ARG A 584 -23.15 -5.97 -9.89
CA ARG A 584 -22.51 -6.32 -8.61
C ARG A 584 -21.04 -6.71 -8.75
N GLU A 585 -20.64 -7.28 -9.88
CA GLU A 585 -19.23 -7.60 -10.19
C GLU A 585 -18.31 -6.38 -10.22
N HIS A 586 -18.85 -5.17 -10.44
CA HIS A 586 -18.07 -3.94 -10.44
C HIS A 586 -18.12 -3.19 -9.10
N SER A 587 -18.90 -3.69 -8.13
CA SER A 587 -19.09 -3.09 -6.82
C SER A 587 -17.96 -3.42 -5.85
N PHE A 588 -17.45 -2.41 -5.14
CA PHE A 588 -16.63 -2.63 -3.95
C PHE A 588 -17.47 -3.12 -2.75
N CYS A 589 -18.71 -2.61 -2.63
CA CYS A 589 -19.62 -2.90 -1.53
C CYS A 589 -19.95 -4.39 -1.41
N THR A 590 -19.87 -5.17 -2.50
CA THR A 590 -19.99 -6.63 -2.43
C THR A 590 -18.99 -7.30 -1.50
N HIS A 591 -17.85 -6.67 -1.23
CA HIS A 591 -16.85 -7.15 -0.29
C HIS A 591 -17.09 -6.60 1.12
N THR A 592 -17.64 -5.39 1.24
CA THR A 592 -18.00 -4.76 2.52
C THR A 592 -19.12 -5.53 3.24
N VAL A 593 -20.11 -6.06 2.52
CA VAL A 593 -21.26 -6.74 3.15
C VAL A 593 -20.96 -8.13 3.72
N LEU A 594 -19.77 -8.68 3.50
CA LEU A 594 -19.43 -10.05 3.88
C LEU A 594 -19.14 -10.22 5.37
N GLU A 595 -18.72 -9.15 6.04
CA GLU A 595 -18.36 -9.14 7.45
C GLU A 595 -18.85 -7.87 8.12
N ASN A 596 -19.15 -7.95 9.42
CA ASN A 596 -19.49 -6.77 10.22
C ASN A 596 -18.24 -5.98 10.64
N LYS A 597 -17.42 -5.62 9.64
CA LYS A 597 -16.22 -4.80 9.78
C LYS A 597 -16.10 -3.88 8.58
N PRO A 598 -15.55 -2.67 8.73
CA PRO A 598 -15.25 -1.81 7.59
C PRO A 598 -14.30 -2.51 6.60
N PHE A 599 -14.36 -2.10 5.34
CA PHE A 599 -13.53 -2.64 4.26
C PHE A 599 -12.83 -1.50 3.53
N VAL A 600 -11.53 -1.62 3.31
CA VAL A 600 -10.71 -0.55 2.71
C VAL A 600 -9.88 -1.08 1.55
N VAL A 601 -9.79 -0.29 0.49
CA VAL A 601 -8.96 -0.56 -0.68
C VAL A 601 -8.13 0.70 -0.96
N PRO A 602 -6.88 0.75 -0.49
CA PRO A 602 -6.03 1.94 -0.63
C PRO A 602 -5.57 2.18 -2.07
N HIS A 603 -5.51 1.11 -2.87
CA HIS A 603 -5.05 1.12 -4.27
C HIS A 603 -5.83 0.12 -5.13
N PRO A 604 -7.10 0.41 -5.49
CA PRO A 604 -7.91 -0.45 -6.35
C PRO A 604 -7.26 -0.82 -7.68
N GLU A 605 -6.47 0.09 -8.25
CA GLU A 605 -5.72 -0.08 -9.50
C GLU A 605 -4.62 -1.15 -9.41
N ALA A 606 -4.15 -1.44 -8.19
CA ALA A 606 -3.10 -2.40 -7.87
C ALA A 606 -3.62 -3.68 -7.22
N ASP A 607 -4.94 -3.81 -7.05
CA ASP A 607 -5.59 -4.93 -6.38
C ASP A 607 -6.25 -5.85 -7.40
N VAL A 608 -5.90 -7.15 -7.38
CA VAL A 608 -6.43 -8.14 -8.34
C VAL A 608 -7.94 -8.31 -8.29
N ARG A 609 -8.60 -7.85 -7.22
CA ARG A 609 -10.07 -7.89 -7.08
C ARG A 609 -10.76 -6.74 -7.82
N PHE A 610 -10.06 -5.62 -8.03
CA PHE A 610 -10.69 -4.35 -8.39
C PHE A 610 -10.08 -3.66 -9.62
N HIS A 611 -8.86 -4.00 -10.04
CA HIS A 611 -8.16 -3.27 -11.09
C HIS A 611 -8.86 -3.26 -12.47
N LYS A 612 -9.84 -4.16 -12.67
CA LYS A 612 -10.71 -4.27 -13.85
C LYS A 612 -12.14 -3.78 -13.63
N ASN A 613 -12.44 -3.22 -12.46
CA ASN A 613 -13.78 -2.71 -12.18
C ASN A 613 -13.98 -1.36 -12.89
N ILE A 614 -15.18 -1.13 -13.41
CA ILE A 614 -15.56 0.11 -14.12
C ILE A 614 -15.17 1.38 -13.33
N PRO A 615 -15.43 1.51 -12.02
CA PRO A 615 -14.99 2.67 -11.23
C PRO A 615 -13.48 2.96 -11.32
N VAL A 616 -12.65 1.92 -11.41
CA VAL A 616 -11.18 2.04 -11.41
C VAL A 616 -10.66 2.40 -12.80
N GLU A 617 -11.16 1.71 -13.83
CA GLU A 617 -10.70 1.89 -15.22
C GLU A 617 -11.28 3.15 -15.89
N GLN A 618 -12.57 3.43 -15.70
CA GLN A 618 -13.27 4.48 -16.43
C GLN A 618 -13.38 5.80 -15.65
N PHE A 619 -13.48 5.74 -14.32
CA PHE A 619 -13.68 6.92 -13.47
C PHE A 619 -12.44 7.30 -12.65
N GLY A 620 -11.35 6.54 -12.79
CA GLY A 620 -10.08 6.85 -12.15
C GLY A 620 -10.10 6.70 -10.63
N VAL A 621 -10.98 5.87 -10.06
CA VAL A 621 -11.01 5.62 -8.61
C VAL A 621 -9.69 4.98 -8.16
N ARG A 622 -9.06 5.58 -7.15
CA ARG A 622 -7.80 5.16 -6.52
C ARG A 622 -7.94 4.92 -5.02
N TYR A 623 -9.13 5.07 -4.46
CA TYR A 623 -9.40 4.77 -3.05
C TYR A 623 -10.86 4.36 -2.83
N TYR A 624 -11.06 3.41 -1.94
CA TYR A 624 -12.37 3.04 -1.40
C TYR A 624 -12.28 2.74 0.09
N CYS A 625 -13.22 3.25 0.89
CA CYS A 625 -13.55 2.67 2.19
C CYS A 625 -15.06 2.53 2.34
N GLY A 626 -15.51 1.43 2.91
CA GLY A 626 -16.93 1.13 3.12
C GLY A 626 -17.18 0.64 4.53
N PHE A 627 -18.20 1.21 5.17
CA PHE A 627 -18.66 0.85 6.51
C PHE A 627 -20.02 0.15 6.39
N PRO A 628 -20.18 -1.07 6.93
CA PRO A 628 -21.39 -1.86 6.74
C PRO A 628 -22.61 -1.17 7.37
N MET A 629 -23.75 -1.27 6.67
CA MET A 629 -25.05 -0.77 7.10
C MET A 629 -26.02 -1.94 7.27
N VAL A 630 -26.72 -2.01 8.40
CA VAL A 630 -27.67 -3.09 8.71
C VAL A 630 -29.10 -2.71 8.37
N GLY A 631 -29.93 -3.71 8.07
CA GLY A 631 -31.35 -3.55 7.80
C GLY A 631 -32.20 -3.41 9.06
N GLU A 632 -33.52 -3.45 8.88
CA GLU A 632 -34.51 -3.28 9.96
C GLU A 632 -34.38 -4.31 11.09
N ASP A 633 -33.86 -5.50 10.77
CA ASP A 633 -33.61 -6.60 11.70
C ASP A 633 -32.40 -6.36 12.62
N ASN A 634 -31.68 -5.24 12.43
CA ASN A 634 -30.47 -4.84 13.17
C ASN A 634 -29.30 -5.84 13.10
N GLU A 635 -29.37 -6.87 12.26
CA GLU A 635 -28.36 -7.93 12.17
C GLU A 635 -27.82 -8.10 10.75
N THR A 636 -28.70 -8.01 9.75
CA THR A 636 -28.36 -8.30 8.36
C THR A 636 -27.74 -7.09 7.69
N ILE A 637 -26.51 -7.22 7.19
CA ILE A 637 -25.83 -6.16 6.45
C ILE A 637 -26.41 -6.06 5.04
N ILE A 638 -27.16 -5.00 4.76
CA ILE A 638 -27.86 -4.81 3.47
C ILE A 638 -27.06 -3.94 2.49
N GLY A 639 -26.03 -3.25 2.97
CA GLY A 639 -25.37 -2.21 2.20
C GLY A 639 -24.19 -1.58 2.93
N SER A 640 -23.79 -0.39 2.48
CA SER A 640 -22.70 0.35 3.12
C SER A 640 -22.82 1.87 2.97
N VAL A 641 -22.27 2.59 3.95
CA VAL A 641 -21.82 3.98 3.77
C VAL A 641 -20.38 3.89 3.28
N CYS A 642 -20.10 4.37 2.07
CA CYS A 642 -18.77 4.28 1.49
C CYS A 642 -18.26 5.61 0.96
N CYS A 643 -16.94 5.77 0.94
CA CYS A 643 -16.22 6.90 0.38
C CYS A 643 -15.28 6.41 -0.73
N LEU A 644 -15.29 7.12 -1.85
CA LEU A 644 -14.48 6.87 -3.04
C LEU A 644 -13.66 8.11 -3.36
N ASP A 645 -12.44 7.91 -3.84
CA ASP A 645 -11.64 9.03 -4.32
C ASP A 645 -10.73 8.67 -5.50
N GLN A 646 -10.29 9.68 -6.23
CA GLN A 646 -9.33 9.58 -7.34
C GLN A 646 -7.87 9.68 -6.86
N GLN A 647 -7.66 9.87 -5.56
CA GLN A 647 -6.35 9.85 -4.90
C GLN A 647 -6.34 8.78 -3.82
N ALA A 648 -5.17 8.18 -3.58
CA ALA A 648 -4.97 7.26 -2.46
C ALA A 648 -5.11 8.02 -1.13
N ARG A 649 -5.65 7.36 -0.10
CA ARG A 649 -5.87 7.95 1.23
C ARG A 649 -5.54 6.97 2.35
N GLU A 650 -5.26 7.54 3.50
CA GLU A 650 -5.24 6.87 4.80
C GLU A 650 -6.39 7.43 5.66
N LEU A 651 -6.92 6.63 6.58
CA LEU A 651 -7.95 7.08 7.52
C LEU A 651 -7.30 7.41 8.86
N THR A 652 -7.74 8.49 9.50
CA THR A 652 -7.36 8.73 10.91
C THR A 652 -8.28 8.01 11.89
N GLU A 653 -7.89 7.91 13.16
CA GLU A 653 -8.73 7.32 14.23
C GLU A 653 -10.08 8.02 14.33
N SER A 654 -10.09 9.36 14.33
CA SER A 654 -11.32 10.14 14.40
C SER A 654 -12.20 9.94 13.16
N GLN A 655 -11.61 9.89 11.96
CA GLN A 655 -12.34 9.60 10.72
C GLN A 655 -12.97 8.20 10.74
N TYR A 656 -12.24 7.20 11.21
CA TYR A 656 -12.74 5.83 11.35
C TYR A 656 -13.94 5.76 12.32
N ALA A 657 -13.81 6.36 13.51
CA ALA A 657 -14.88 6.42 14.50
C ALA A 657 -16.11 7.15 13.97
N MET A 658 -15.91 8.27 13.27
CA MET A 658 -16.99 9.06 12.69
C MET A 658 -17.72 8.31 11.57
N LEU A 659 -17.02 7.70 10.62
CA LEU A 659 -17.66 6.93 9.55
C LEU A 659 -18.45 5.73 10.10
N LYS A 660 -17.92 5.07 11.14
CA LYS A 660 -18.66 4.01 11.86
C LYS A 660 -19.94 4.55 12.48
N ARG A 661 -19.89 5.73 13.10
CA ARG A 661 -21.07 6.41 13.66
C ARG A 661 -22.08 6.76 12.56
N LEU A 662 -21.63 7.29 11.43
CA LEU A 662 -22.49 7.64 10.29
C LEU A 662 -23.17 6.40 9.68
N ALA A 663 -22.50 5.25 9.60
CA ALA A 663 -23.10 4.00 9.14
C ALA A 663 -24.20 3.47 10.09
N GLN A 664 -24.01 3.63 11.39
CA GLN A 664 -25.03 3.33 12.38
C GLN A 664 -26.23 4.29 12.26
N THR A 665 -25.97 5.59 12.05
CA THR A 665 -27.02 6.58 11.78
C THR A 665 -27.82 6.25 10.53
N ALA A 666 -27.13 5.92 9.43
CA ALA A 666 -27.78 5.54 8.17
C ALA A 666 -28.68 4.31 8.35
N SER A 667 -28.23 3.29 9.08
CA SER A 667 -29.03 2.11 9.41
C SER A 667 -30.33 2.48 10.13
N LYS A 668 -30.26 3.39 11.13
CA LYS A 668 -31.43 3.89 11.86
C LYS A 668 -32.38 4.68 10.96
N VAL A 669 -31.86 5.56 10.11
CA VAL A 669 -32.66 6.34 9.16
C VAL A 669 -33.39 5.41 8.20
N VAL A 670 -32.69 4.43 7.61
CA VAL A 670 -33.30 3.42 6.72
C VAL A 670 -34.44 2.70 7.43
N LYS A 671 -34.22 2.24 8.67
CA LYS A 671 -35.26 1.57 9.46
C LYS A 671 -36.50 2.45 9.68
N VAL A 672 -36.31 3.70 10.09
CA VAL A 672 -37.43 4.63 10.31
C VAL A 672 -38.22 4.87 9.02
N GLN A 673 -37.53 5.06 7.89
CA GLN A 673 -38.17 5.36 6.61
C GLN A 673 -38.94 4.17 6.04
N THR A 674 -38.37 2.97 6.14
CA THR A 674 -39.02 1.71 5.71
C THR A 674 -40.23 1.37 6.57
N GLU A 675 -40.14 1.50 7.90
CA GLU A 675 -41.29 1.36 8.81
C GLU A 675 -42.41 2.37 8.49
N ALA A 676 -42.06 3.63 8.24
CA ALA A 676 -43.02 4.67 7.87
C ALA A 676 -43.68 4.41 6.51
N ARG A 677 -42.94 3.85 5.55
CA ARG A 677 -43.48 3.41 4.25
C ARG A 677 -44.47 2.26 4.43
N ARG A 678 -44.10 1.25 5.22
CA ARG A 678 -44.97 0.10 5.51
C ARG A 678 -46.29 0.54 6.16
N LYS A 679 -46.23 1.41 7.18
CA LYS A 679 -47.43 1.98 7.82
C LYS A 679 -48.32 2.73 6.82
N ARG A 680 -47.72 3.51 5.90
CA ARG A 680 -48.46 4.22 4.83
C ARG A 680 -49.13 3.25 3.84
N SER A 681 -48.43 2.18 3.45
CA SER A 681 -48.99 1.17 2.53
C SER A 681 -50.17 0.38 3.12
N MET A 682 -50.17 0.15 4.44
CA MET A 682 -51.27 -0.52 5.15
C MET A 682 -52.46 0.41 5.41
N ALA A 683 -52.27 1.73 5.32
CA ALA A 683 -53.31 2.72 5.57
C ALA A 683 -54.16 3.08 4.33
N ILE A 684 -53.82 2.56 3.14
CA ILE A 684 -54.62 2.70 1.92
C ILE A 684 -55.62 1.52 1.87
N PRO A 685 -56.93 1.73 2.02
CA PRO A 685 -57.90 0.65 1.86
C PRO A 685 -57.95 0.22 0.39
N GLU A 686 -58.00 -1.09 0.13
CA GLU A 686 -58.39 -1.61 -1.18
C GLU A 686 -59.76 -1.03 -1.56
N HIS A 687 -59.79 -0.09 -2.51
CA HIS A 687 -61.03 0.25 -3.19
C HIS A 687 -61.42 -0.98 -4.02
N GLN A 688 -62.45 -1.69 -3.55
CA GLN A 688 -63.18 -2.68 -4.34
C GLN A 688 -63.54 -2.08 -5.71
N PRO A 689 -63.30 -2.79 -6.82
CA PRO A 689 -63.74 -2.33 -8.12
C PRO A 689 -65.28 -2.34 -8.15
N VAL A 690 -65.87 -1.17 -8.26
CA VAL A 690 -67.31 -1.01 -8.54
C VAL A 690 -67.56 -1.56 -9.94
N ALA A 691 -68.19 -2.74 -10.02
CA ALA A 691 -68.69 -3.27 -11.27
C ALA A 691 -69.77 -2.32 -11.84
N GLN A 692 -69.47 -1.67 -12.96
CA GLN A 692 -70.48 -0.97 -13.76
C GLN A 692 -71.25 -2.01 -14.58
N PRO A 693 -72.60 -1.99 -14.59
CA PRO A 693 -73.38 -2.83 -15.48
C PRO A 693 -73.34 -2.25 -16.89
N VAL A 694 -72.91 -3.06 -17.86
CA VAL A 694 -72.98 -2.76 -19.29
C VAL A 694 -74.44 -2.81 -19.71
N ALA A 695 -75.01 -1.65 -20.01
CA ALA A 695 -76.30 -1.55 -20.69
C ALA A 695 -76.12 -1.93 -22.17
N GLN A 696 -76.75 -3.01 -22.59
CA GLN A 696 -77.01 -3.31 -24.00
C GLN A 696 -78.02 -2.29 -24.55
N ALA A 697 -77.67 -1.62 -25.64
CA ALA A 697 -78.63 -0.96 -26.51
C ALA A 697 -78.36 -1.39 -27.95
N ALA A 698 -79.39 -1.99 -28.55
CA ALA A 698 -79.45 -2.45 -29.92
C ALA A 698 -79.64 -1.28 -30.89
N ALA A 699 -78.96 -1.34 -32.04
CA ALA A 699 -79.45 -0.99 -33.37
C ALA A 699 -78.43 -1.45 -34.42
#